data_AF-A0A8X8CYP9-F1
#
_entry.id   AF-A0A8X8CYP9-F1
#
_cell.length_a   1.000
_cell.length_b   1.000
_cell.length_c   1.000
_cell.angle_alpha   90.00
_cell.angle_beta   90.00
_cell.angle_gamma   90.00
#
_symmetry.space_group_name_H-M   'P 1'
#
loop_
_entity.id
_entity.type
_entity.pdbx_description
1 polymer ?
#
loop_
_entity_poly.entity_id
_entity_poly.type
_entity_poly.pdbx_seq_one_letter_code
_entity_poly.pdbx_strand_id
1 'polypeptide(L)'
;MVVCCAAEAGDPLMSLAVSIWWCELVDGWQICCCVDLGVTGVDAVTISTSALMQIWRRRALAAVCETSFHYQDKTPPRSYVIRIASNMQLYPQKDWLVRSSLPSNFSPSIIQTVLDQLSPDNVRIFWESKKFEGQTAMTEPWYKTAYSVEKITGSMIQEWMLFAPNEDLHLPAPNVFIPTDLSLKDAQEKVKFPVLLRKSSSSSLWYKPDTMFSTPKAYVKIDFNCPFASSSPETEVLTDIFARLLMDDLNDYAYYAQVAGLYYGVSNTDSGFQVTVVGYNHKLRILLETVIEKISNFKVKPDRFSVIKEMVTKEYGNLKFQQPYQQAMYYCSLLLHDQTWPWMEELEILPHLQAEDLAKFIPLMLSRAFLECYIAGNIERSEAESMILHIEDVFNEGPDPICQPLFPSQHLTSRVIKLERGINYLYPIEGLNPDDENSALVHYIQVHRDDFTLNVKLQLFALTAKRAAFHQLRSVEQLGYITALRQRNDSGIRGVQFLIQSTVKGPGQIDLRVEAFLKMFETKLYEMTNDEFKSNVNALIDMKLEKHKNLREESAFFWREISDGTLKFDRRECEVAALKQLTQQDLIDFFDEHVKVGAPRKRTLSVRVYGKLHSCEYPSDKSQQLPPYAVQIEDIFSFRRSQPLYGSFKGGYGHMKL
;
A
#
# COMPACT_ATOMS: atom_id res chain seq x y z
N MET A 1 9.80 -12.14 13.63
CA MET A 1 10.79 -11.81 12.59
C MET A 1 10.04 -11.22 11.42
N VAL A 2 10.13 -9.91 11.21
CA VAL A 2 9.60 -9.26 10.01
C VAL A 2 10.81 -9.05 9.10
N VAL A 3 10.95 -9.90 8.09
CA VAL A 3 11.95 -9.76 7.03
C VAL A 3 11.48 -8.61 6.15
N CYS A 4 12.24 -7.51 6.13
CA CYS A 4 12.08 -6.48 5.11
C CYS A 4 13.02 -6.83 3.96
N CYS A 5 12.50 -7.40 2.88
CA CYS A 5 13.23 -7.49 1.63
C CYS A 5 13.43 -6.06 1.10
N ALA A 6 14.67 -5.56 1.14
CA ALA A 6 15.06 -4.37 0.39
C ALA A 6 15.24 -4.77 -1.08
N ALA A 7 14.65 -3.99 -1.98
CA ALA A 7 14.78 -4.15 -3.43
C ALA A 7 16.23 -3.83 -3.87
N GLU A 8 16.74 -4.63 -4.81
CA GLU A 8 18.11 -4.57 -5.35
C GLU A 8 18.33 -3.32 -6.22
N ALA A 9 19.20 -2.40 -5.81
CA ALA A 9 19.53 -1.18 -6.57
C ALA A 9 21.03 -1.04 -6.87
N GLY A 10 21.33 -0.89 -8.17
CA GLY A 10 22.14 0.19 -8.78
C GLY A 10 23.65 0.37 -8.51
N ASP A 11 24.12 0.21 -7.28
CA ASP A 11 25.49 0.59 -6.87
C ASP A 11 25.94 -0.35 -5.74
N PRO A 12 27.19 -0.85 -5.69
CA PRO A 12 27.55 -1.92 -4.75
C PRO A 12 27.29 -1.56 -3.27
N LEU A 13 27.33 -0.28 -2.91
CA LEU A 13 27.08 0.17 -1.53
C LEU A 13 25.60 0.33 -1.17
N MET A 14 24.70 0.43 -2.14
CA MET A 14 23.33 0.92 -1.92
C MET A 14 22.33 -0.19 -1.57
N SER A 15 22.71 -1.46 -1.69
CA SER A 15 21.92 -2.60 -1.21
C SER A 15 22.19 -2.96 0.26
N LEU A 16 23.14 -2.31 0.94
CA LEU A 16 23.43 -2.57 2.35
C LEU A 16 22.38 -1.96 3.28
N ALA A 17 21.34 -2.73 3.62
CA ALA A 17 20.53 -2.45 4.80
C ALA A 17 21.26 -2.93 6.06
N VAL A 18 22.14 -2.09 6.62
CA VAL A 18 22.78 -2.39 7.91
C VAL A 18 21.80 -2.09 9.04
N SER A 19 21.28 -3.15 9.67
CA SER A 19 20.42 -3.03 10.85
C SER A 19 21.20 -3.43 12.10
N ILE A 20 21.39 -2.49 13.01
CA ILE A 20 22.03 -2.74 14.31
C ILE A 20 20.94 -3.00 15.34
N TRP A 21 20.94 -4.21 15.89
CA TRP A 21 20.02 -4.64 16.94
C TRP A 21 20.77 -4.85 18.25
N TRP A 22 20.12 -4.50 19.35
CA TRP A 22 20.51 -4.96 20.68
C TRP A 22 19.73 -6.25 20.94
N CYS A 23 20.44 -7.37 20.97
CA CYS A 23 19.86 -8.67 21.30
C CYS A 23 20.19 -9.02 22.76
N GLU A 24 19.16 -9.25 23.56
CA GLU A 24 19.32 -9.81 24.90
C GLU A 24 19.46 -11.33 24.76
N LEU A 25 20.66 -11.85 25.03
CA LEU A 25 20.93 -13.28 25.13
C LEU A 25 20.99 -13.68 26.60
N VAL A 26 20.97 -14.98 26.88
CA VAL A 26 20.95 -15.56 28.23
C VAL A 26 22.11 -15.05 29.12
N ASP A 27 23.21 -14.58 28.51
CA ASP A 27 24.40 -14.06 29.19
C ASP A 27 24.62 -12.54 29.04
N GLY A 28 23.61 -11.78 28.60
CA GLY A 28 23.63 -10.31 28.54
C GLY A 28 23.30 -9.72 27.17
N TRP A 29 23.44 -8.40 27.06
CA TRP A 29 23.13 -7.63 25.86
C TRP A 29 24.31 -7.65 24.86
N GLN A 30 24.10 -8.18 23.66
CA GLN A 30 25.06 -8.12 22.55
C GLN A 30 24.58 -7.18 21.44
N ILE A 31 25.52 -6.45 20.85
CA ILE A 31 25.30 -5.68 19.62
C ILE A 31 25.38 -6.66 18.46
N CYS A 32 24.27 -6.84 17.75
CA CYS A 32 24.20 -7.64 16.54
C CYS A 32 24.08 -6.68 15.35
N CYS A 33 25.04 -6.70 14.44
CA CYS A 33 24.96 -5.96 13.18
C CYS A 33 24.57 -6.93 12.07
N CYS A 34 23.39 -6.75 11.51
CA CYS A 34 22.92 -7.52 10.35
C CYS A 34 23.11 -6.70 9.08
N VAL A 35 23.63 -7.34 8.04
CA VAL A 35 23.69 -6.82 6.67
C VAL A 35 22.83 -7.77 5.83
N ASP A 36 21.66 -7.29 5.40
CA ASP A 36 20.79 -8.06 4.49
C ASP A 36 21.06 -7.60 3.05
N LEU A 37 21.44 -8.54 2.18
CA LEU A 37 21.73 -8.31 0.76
C LEU A 37 20.86 -9.23 -0.10
N GLY A 38 20.34 -8.71 -1.22
CA GLY A 38 19.93 -9.54 -2.36
C GLY A 38 21.15 -10.31 -2.89
N VAL A 39 20.96 -11.32 -3.74
CA VAL A 39 21.98 -12.37 -4.05
C VAL A 39 23.25 -11.81 -4.73
N THR A 40 23.30 -10.52 -5.04
CA THR A 40 24.52 -9.80 -5.46
C THR A 40 25.18 -9.13 -4.25
N GLY A 41 26.14 -9.83 -3.64
CA GLY A 41 26.87 -9.40 -2.46
C GLY A 41 27.91 -8.32 -2.73
N VAL A 42 28.14 -7.46 -1.73
CA VAL A 42 29.20 -6.45 -1.73
C VAL A 42 29.83 -6.40 -0.35
N ASP A 43 31.14 -6.55 -0.32
CA ASP A 43 31.96 -6.43 0.88
C ASP A 43 32.34 -4.96 1.10
N ALA A 44 31.78 -4.32 2.12
CA ALA A 44 32.10 -2.93 2.46
C ALA A 44 32.32 -2.77 3.97
N VAL A 45 33.50 -3.12 4.46
CA VAL A 45 33.90 -2.85 5.87
C VAL A 45 35.17 -2.01 5.96
N THR A 46 35.98 -1.91 4.91
CA THR A 46 37.31 -1.30 5.00
C THR A 46 37.36 0.11 4.41
N ILE A 47 36.64 1.07 5.00
CA ILE A 47 36.82 2.50 4.69
C ILE A 47 37.18 3.26 5.97
N SER A 48 38.47 3.26 6.33
CA SER A 48 39.02 4.10 7.40
C SER A 48 39.19 5.53 6.89
N THR A 49 38.67 6.52 7.64
CA THR A 49 38.78 7.94 7.27
C THR A 49 39.14 8.86 8.43
N SER A 50 39.75 9.99 8.07
CA SER A 50 40.25 11.04 8.97
C SER A 50 39.18 11.62 9.90
N ALA A 51 39.61 12.14 11.06
CA ALA A 51 38.74 12.72 12.09
C ALA A 51 37.84 13.86 11.58
N LEU A 52 38.29 14.65 10.60
CA LEU A 52 37.52 15.76 10.02
C LEU A 52 36.31 15.29 9.21
N MET A 53 36.44 14.18 8.46
CA MET A 53 35.33 13.57 7.71
C MET A 53 34.27 12.95 8.63
N GLN A 54 34.66 12.47 9.82
CA GLN A 54 33.71 11.95 10.80
C GLN A 54 32.89 13.09 11.46
N ILE A 55 33.49 14.27 11.67
CA ILE A 55 32.83 15.42 12.30
C ILE A 55 31.74 16.02 11.39
N TRP A 56 32.01 16.22 10.10
CA TRP A 56 31.00 16.76 9.17
C TRP A 56 29.80 15.82 9.04
N ARG A 57 30.03 14.50 8.92
CA ARG A 57 28.96 13.48 8.88
C ARG A 57 28.11 13.49 10.15
N ARG A 58 28.72 13.66 11.32
CA ARG A 58 27.97 13.83 12.57
C ARG A 58 27.10 15.08 12.52
N ARG A 59 27.61 16.22 12.05
CA ARG A 59 26.81 17.45 11.97
C ARG A 59 25.62 17.27 11.03
N ALA A 60 25.81 16.61 9.90
CA ALA A 60 24.72 16.25 8.99
C ALA A 60 23.69 15.33 9.66
N LEU A 61 24.13 14.25 10.31
CA LEU A 61 23.25 13.32 11.03
C LEU A 61 22.51 14.00 12.19
N ALA A 62 23.20 14.84 12.96
CA ALA A 62 22.61 15.60 14.04
C ALA A 62 21.54 16.56 13.52
N ALA A 63 21.82 17.30 12.44
CA ALA A 63 20.83 18.18 11.82
C ALA A 63 19.58 17.42 11.35
N VAL A 64 19.75 16.25 10.71
CA VAL A 64 18.64 15.38 10.31
C VAL A 64 17.83 14.89 11.52
N CYS A 65 18.51 14.38 12.54
CA CYS A 65 17.90 13.90 13.78
C CYS A 65 17.14 15.00 14.53
N GLU A 66 17.76 16.17 14.70
CA GLU A 66 17.17 17.34 15.33
C GLU A 66 15.93 17.80 14.57
N THR A 67 16.03 17.95 13.25
CA THR A 67 14.90 18.34 12.41
C THR A 67 13.77 17.32 12.50
N SER A 68 14.09 16.02 12.39
CA SER A 68 13.11 14.92 12.50
C SER A 68 12.40 14.89 13.86
N PHE A 69 13.12 15.16 14.95
CA PHE A 69 12.55 15.20 16.29
C PHE A 69 11.66 16.44 16.50
N HIS A 70 12.15 17.62 16.11
CA HIS A 70 11.41 18.88 16.28
C HIS A 70 10.12 18.94 15.46
N TYR A 71 10.14 18.37 14.26
CA TYR A 71 9.00 18.36 13.33
C TYR A 71 8.38 16.98 13.18
N GLN A 72 8.48 16.14 14.21
CA GLN A 72 7.87 14.81 14.20
C GLN A 72 6.34 14.92 14.06
N ASP A 73 5.77 14.14 13.15
CA ASP A 73 4.32 14.09 13.00
C ASP A 73 3.66 13.48 14.25
N LYS A 74 2.50 14.01 14.61
CA LYS A 74 1.69 13.39 15.65
C LYS A 74 1.30 11.98 15.22
N THR A 75 1.65 11.01 16.05
CA THR A 75 1.34 9.60 15.84
C THR A 75 0.00 9.23 16.47
N PRO A 76 -0.70 8.18 15.97
CA PRO A 76 -1.89 7.66 16.62
C PRO A 76 -1.67 7.35 18.11
N PRO A 77 -2.60 7.73 19.02
CA PRO A 77 -2.40 7.60 20.46
C PRO A 77 -2.02 6.20 20.94
N ARG A 78 -2.63 5.16 20.36
CA ARG A 78 -2.32 3.76 20.68
C ARG A 78 -0.85 3.42 20.44
N SER A 79 -0.33 3.76 19.26
CA SER A 79 1.07 3.50 18.91
C SER A 79 2.02 4.36 19.74
N TYR A 80 1.62 5.59 20.05
CA TYR A 80 2.39 6.49 20.90
C TYR A 80 2.58 5.91 22.31
N VAL A 81 1.50 5.47 22.97
CA VAL A 81 1.56 4.90 24.33
C VAL A 81 2.41 3.63 24.36
N ILE A 82 2.24 2.71 23.40
CA ILE A 82 3.04 1.49 23.32
C ILE A 82 4.53 1.84 23.22
N ARG A 83 4.89 2.78 22.35
CA ARG A 83 6.28 3.21 22.15
C ARG A 83 6.87 3.85 23.42
N ILE A 84 6.13 4.75 24.07
CA ILE A 84 6.63 5.42 25.28
C ILE A 84 6.77 4.42 26.44
N ALA A 85 5.82 3.50 26.62
CA ALA A 85 5.90 2.46 27.65
C ALA A 85 7.16 1.58 27.49
N SER A 86 7.55 1.25 26.25
CA SER A 86 8.82 0.56 25.98
C SER A 86 10.03 1.42 26.33
N ASN A 87 10.01 2.72 25.98
CA ASN A 87 11.11 3.64 26.31
C ASN A 87 11.32 3.78 27.83
N MET A 88 10.24 3.72 28.62
CA MET A 88 10.31 3.83 30.09
C MET A 88 11.13 2.72 30.76
N GLN A 89 11.31 1.58 30.08
CA GLN A 89 12.12 0.46 30.59
C GLN A 89 13.63 0.64 30.31
N LEU A 90 13.99 1.48 29.33
CA LEU A 90 15.36 1.59 28.81
C LEU A 90 16.03 2.93 29.13
N TYR A 91 15.24 4.00 29.29
CA TYR A 91 15.76 5.36 29.41
C TYR A 91 15.28 6.04 30.70
N PRO A 92 16.09 6.95 31.28
CA PRO A 92 15.65 7.76 32.40
C PRO A 92 14.49 8.68 31.99
N GLN A 93 13.73 9.16 32.97
CA GLN A 93 12.48 9.90 32.76
C GLN A 93 12.60 11.11 31.81
N LYS A 94 13.70 11.85 31.89
CA LYS A 94 13.96 13.01 31.02
C LYS A 94 14.10 12.66 29.53
N ASP A 95 14.42 11.39 29.22
CA ASP A 95 14.76 10.93 27.88
C ASP A 95 13.68 10.00 27.28
N TRP A 96 12.53 9.82 27.95
CA TRP A 96 11.44 8.95 27.45
C TRP A 96 10.94 9.34 26.05
N LEU A 97 10.96 10.64 25.73
CA LEU A 97 10.55 11.16 24.42
C LEU A 97 11.72 11.20 23.42
N VAL A 98 12.87 11.71 23.86
CA VAL A 98 14.05 11.91 23.00
C VAL A 98 14.69 10.57 22.61
N ARG A 99 14.77 9.60 23.53
CA ARG A 99 15.39 8.27 23.36
C ARG A 99 16.75 8.36 22.65
N SER A 100 17.00 7.47 21.68
CA SER A 100 18.08 7.54 20.68
C SER A 100 17.80 8.45 19.47
N SER A 101 16.76 9.30 19.49
CA SER A 101 16.40 10.12 18.33
C SER A 101 17.38 11.27 18.09
N LEU A 102 18.09 11.71 19.13
CA LEU A 102 19.14 12.72 19.04
C LEU A 102 20.50 12.09 19.35
N PRO A 103 21.52 12.27 18.49
CA PRO A 103 22.86 11.80 18.79
C PRO A 103 23.44 12.59 19.96
N SER A 104 23.87 11.91 21.00
CA SER A 104 24.43 12.53 22.21
C SER A 104 25.88 12.96 21.98
N ASN A 105 26.86 12.14 22.40
CA ASN A 105 28.28 12.43 22.35
C ASN A 105 28.99 11.63 21.26
N PHE A 106 29.87 12.30 20.53
CA PHE A 106 30.75 11.63 19.57
C PHE A 106 31.85 10.90 20.30
N SER A 107 31.93 9.59 20.09
CA SER A 107 32.99 8.76 20.63
C SER A 107 33.63 7.95 19.50
N PRO A 108 34.75 8.43 18.93
CA PRO A 108 35.51 7.67 17.93
C PRO A 108 35.88 6.28 18.42
N SER A 109 36.19 6.13 19.71
CA SER A 109 36.59 4.84 20.29
C SER A 109 35.45 3.83 20.29
N ILE A 110 34.20 4.25 20.56
CA ILE A 110 33.04 3.35 20.49
C ILE A 110 32.79 2.93 19.05
N ILE A 111 32.85 3.86 18.09
CA ILE A 111 32.69 3.53 16.67
C ILE A 111 33.76 2.54 16.24
N GLN A 112 35.02 2.78 16.60
CA GLN A 112 36.12 1.87 16.29
C GLN A 112 35.91 0.50 16.95
N THR A 113 35.46 0.45 18.20
CA THR A 113 35.18 -0.82 18.90
C THR A 113 34.11 -1.64 18.20
N VAL A 114 33.08 -1.00 17.63
CA VAL A 114 32.05 -1.70 16.83
C VAL A 114 32.63 -2.15 15.48
N LEU A 115 33.37 -1.28 14.79
CA LEU A 115 34.03 -1.63 13.52
C LEU A 115 35.01 -2.80 13.68
N ASP A 116 35.75 -2.85 14.78
CA ASP A 116 36.69 -3.93 15.09
C ASP A 116 35.96 -5.29 15.31
N GLN A 117 34.67 -5.26 15.66
CA GLN A 117 33.84 -6.48 15.76
C GLN A 117 33.27 -6.93 14.42
N LEU A 118 33.21 -6.06 13.41
CA LEU A 118 32.77 -6.39 12.05
C LEU A 118 33.89 -7.08 11.28
N SER A 119 34.28 -8.26 11.73
CA SER A 119 35.34 -9.05 11.10
C SER A 119 34.78 -10.34 10.49
N PRO A 120 35.48 -10.92 9.49
CA PRO A 120 35.12 -12.23 8.97
C PRO A 120 35.06 -13.34 10.03
N ASP A 121 35.80 -13.20 11.13
CA ASP A 121 35.80 -14.18 12.23
C ASP A 121 34.53 -14.12 13.10
N ASN A 122 33.79 -13.01 13.06
CA ASN A 122 32.55 -12.80 13.82
C ASN A 122 31.28 -12.87 12.96
N VAL A 123 31.39 -13.17 11.67
CA VAL A 123 30.27 -13.14 10.73
C VAL A 123 29.37 -14.37 10.85
N ARG A 124 28.06 -14.17 10.66
CA ARG A 124 27.08 -15.24 10.41
C ARG A 124 26.33 -14.92 9.12
N ILE A 125 26.44 -15.81 8.13
CA ILE A 125 25.82 -15.62 6.82
C ILE A 125 24.58 -16.50 6.74
N PHE A 126 23.44 -15.89 6.41
CA PHE A 126 22.21 -16.61 6.08
C PHE A 126 22.02 -16.55 4.58
N TRP A 127 22.11 -17.70 3.91
CA TRP A 127 21.93 -17.80 2.46
C TRP A 127 20.65 -18.57 2.15
N GLU A 128 19.64 -17.85 1.69
CA GLU A 128 18.35 -18.42 1.32
C GLU A 128 18.26 -18.57 -0.20
N SER A 129 18.06 -19.80 -0.68
CA SER A 129 17.88 -20.06 -2.11
C SER A 129 17.13 -21.38 -2.34
N LYS A 130 16.27 -21.41 -3.36
CA LYS A 130 15.65 -22.65 -3.85
C LYS A 130 16.66 -23.65 -4.42
N LYS A 131 17.89 -23.21 -4.75
CA LYS A 131 18.97 -24.12 -5.19
C LYS A 131 19.37 -25.14 -4.12
N PHE A 132 19.06 -24.90 -2.85
CA PHE A 132 19.36 -25.81 -1.74
C PHE A 132 18.27 -26.86 -1.49
N GLU A 133 17.18 -26.85 -2.26
CA GLU A 133 16.10 -27.83 -2.10
C GLU A 133 16.62 -29.27 -2.29
N GLY A 134 16.32 -30.14 -1.32
CA GLY A 134 16.81 -31.51 -1.27
C GLY A 134 18.27 -31.69 -0.85
N GLN A 135 19.02 -30.60 -0.61
CA GLN A 135 20.44 -30.60 -0.24
C GLN A 135 20.68 -30.20 1.23
N THR A 136 19.61 -29.88 1.96
CA THR A 136 19.67 -29.48 3.37
C THR A 136 19.68 -30.68 4.31
N ALA A 137 20.50 -30.63 5.36
CA ALA A 137 20.67 -31.74 6.31
C ALA A 137 19.80 -31.65 7.57
N MET A 138 19.22 -30.48 7.85
CA MET A 138 18.50 -30.19 9.08
C MET A 138 17.10 -29.66 8.81
N THR A 139 16.21 -29.82 9.79
CA THR A 139 14.83 -29.33 9.75
C THR A 139 14.53 -28.62 11.06
N GLU A 140 14.11 -27.36 10.98
CA GLU A 140 13.70 -26.58 12.15
C GLU A 140 12.41 -27.19 12.76
N PRO A 141 12.33 -27.42 14.08
CA PRO A 141 11.26 -28.21 14.68
C PRO A 141 9.84 -27.64 14.51
N TRP A 142 9.64 -26.33 14.44
CA TRP A 142 8.32 -25.70 14.48
C TRP A 142 7.72 -25.46 13.09
N TYR A 143 8.47 -24.79 12.22
CA TYR A 143 8.06 -24.41 10.87
C TYR A 143 8.52 -25.41 9.82
N LYS A 144 9.32 -26.41 10.21
CA LYS A 144 9.89 -27.42 9.31
C LYS A 144 10.77 -26.81 8.21
N THR A 145 11.30 -25.60 8.45
CA THR A 145 12.23 -24.96 7.54
C THR A 145 13.46 -25.85 7.36
N ALA A 146 13.71 -26.28 6.14
CA ALA A 146 14.86 -27.09 5.81
C ALA A 146 16.09 -26.19 5.69
N TYR A 147 17.19 -26.55 6.37
CA TYR A 147 18.41 -25.76 6.40
C TYR A 147 19.65 -26.65 6.57
N SER A 148 20.83 -26.09 6.30
CA SER A 148 22.11 -26.68 6.67
C SER A 148 22.92 -25.64 7.42
N VAL A 149 23.81 -26.10 8.29
CA VAL A 149 24.78 -25.24 8.97
C VAL A 149 26.17 -25.72 8.59
N GLU A 150 26.92 -24.85 7.96
CA GLU A 150 28.29 -25.11 7.55
C GLU A 150 29.24 -24.15 8.25
N LYS A 151 30.40 -24.66 8.65
CA LYS A 151 31.44 -23.84 9.26
C LYS A 151 32.24 -23.15 8.17
N ILE A 152 32.21 -21.82 8.16
CA ILE A 152 33.10 -21.03 7.30
C ILE A 152 34.54 -21.26 7.75
N THR A 153 35.39 -21.72 6.84
CA THR A 153 36.80 -21.98 7.13
C THR A 153 37.66 -20.75 6.85
N GLY A 154 38.80 -20.64 7.53
CA GLY A 154 39.73 -19.51 7.31
C GLY A 154 40.25 -19.43 5.87
N SER A 155 40.40 -20.57 5.18
CA SER A 155 40.78 -20.60 3.77
C SER A 155 39.68 -20.04 2.85
N MET A 156 38.40 -20.31 3.15
CA MET A 156 37.29 -19.72 2.39
C MET A 156 37.24 -18.21 2.55
N ILE A 157 37.45 -17.70 3.77
CA ILE A 157 37.52 -16.25 4.02
C ILE A 157 38.66 -15.62 3.23
N GLN A 158 39.86 -16.23 3.28
CA GLN A 158 41.00 -15.74 2.52
C GLN A 158 40.72 -15.75 1.00
N GLU A 159 40.07 -16.79 0.51
CA GLU A 159 39.65 -16.90 -0.88
C GLU A 159 38.65 -15.78 -1.26
N TRP A 160 37.63 -15.54 -0.43
CA TRP A 160 36.69 -14.42 -0.64
C TRP A 160 37.40 -13.07 -0.65
N MET A 161 38.33 -12.83 0.27
CA MET A 161 39.11 -11.59 0.30
C MET A 161 40.01 -11.42 -0.93
N LEU A 162 40.52 -12.53 -1.50
CA LEU A 162 41.33 -12.50 -2.73
C LEU A 162 40.48 -12.22 -3.98
N PHE A 163 39.24 -12.73 -4.01
CA PHE A 163 38.30 -12.53 -5.11
C PHE A 163 37.36 -11.33 -4.92
N ALA A 164 37.48 -10.62 -3.80
CA ALA A 164 36.70 -9.43 -3.53
C ALA A 164 36.92 -8.43 -4.68
N PRO A 165 35.85 -7.94 -5.32
CA PRO A 165 35.99 -7.03 -6.45
C PRO A 165 36.65 -5.74 -5.97
N ASN A 166 37.57 -5.23 -6.78
CA ASN A 166 38.22 -3.94 -6.53
C ASN A 166 37.25 -2.82 -6.96
N GLU A 167 36.15 -2.71 -6.23
CA GLU A 167 35.13 -1.68 -6.41
C GLU A 167 35.69 -0.33 -5.91
N ASP A 168 35.33 0.75 -6.58
CA ASP A 168 35.73 2.12 -6.22
C ASP A 168 34.86 2.63 -5.05
N LEU A 169 34.88 1.89 -3.93
CA LEU A 169 34.07 2.17 -2.76
C LEU A 169 34.52 3.49 -2.13
N HIS A 170 33.62 4.47 -2.12
CA HIS A 170 33.85 5.76 -1.50
C HIS A 170 32.80 6.08 -0.45
N LEU A 171 33.14 7.00 0.44
CA LEU A 171 32.16 7.56 1.34
C LEU A 171 31.11 8.39 0.59
N PRO A 172 29.88 8.48 1.11
CA PRO A 172 28.85 9.31 0.50
C PRO A 172 29.27 10.78 0.49
N ALA A 173 28.89 11.47 -0.59
CA ALA A 173 29.09 12.91 -0.73
C ALA A 173 28.17 13.71 0.21
N PRO A 174 28.42 15.02 0.38
CA PRO A 174 27.51 15.90 1.11
C PRO A 174 26.06 15.85 0.64
N ASN A 175 25.17 15.52 1.58
CA ASN A 175 23.73 15.44 1.31
C ASN A 175 23.15 16.85 1.08
N VAL A 176 22.80 17.14 -0.17
CA VAL A 176 22.24 18.42 -0.62
C VAL A 176 20.77 18.63 -0.26
N PHE A 177 20.09 17.57 0.20
CA PHE A 177 18.66 17.60 0.53
C PHE A 177 18.37 17.98 1.99
N ILE A 178 19.40 18.08 2.84
CA ILE A 178 19.20 18.51 4.24
C ILE A 178 18.53 19.91 4.24
N PRO A 179 17.34 20.05 4.82
CA PRO A 179 16.61 21.30 4.76
C PRO A 179 17.27 22.36 5.64
N THR A 180 17.55 23.53 5.07
CA THR A 180 18.07 24.68 5.81
C THR A 180 17.00 25.76 6.05
N ASP A 181 15.96 25.81 5.22
CA ASP A 181 14.77 26.63 5.43
C ASP A 181 13.62 25.75 5.89
N LEU A 182 13.08 26.08 7.06
CA LEU A 182 11.95 25.41 7.71
C LEU A 182 10.91 26.45 8.15
N SER A 183 10.93 27.63 7.52
CA SER A 183 9.97 28.69 7.79
C SER A 183 8.55 28.26 7.40
N LEU A 184 7.59 28.64 8.22
CA LEU A 184 6.17 28.43 7.94
C LEU A 184 5.67 29.60 7.11
N LYS A 185 5.07 29.28 5.97
CA LYS A 185 4.45 30.24 5.06
C LYS A 185 3.07 30.60 5.59
N ASP A 186 2.72 31.88 5.52
CA ASP A 186 1.42 32.36 6.01
C ASP A 186 0.33 31.98 5.01
N ALA A 187 -0.61 31.14 5.44
CA ALA A 187 -1.77 30.77 4.65
C ALA A 187 -2.75 31.95 4.63
N GLN A 188 -2.59 32.86 3.68
CA GLN A 188 -3.51 34.00 3.52
C GLN A 188 -4.97 33.56 3.34
N GLU A 189 -5.18 32.38 2.74
CA GLU A 189 -6.49 31.78 2.55
C GLU A 189 -6.77 30.70 3.62
N LYS A 190 -7.75 30.95 4.50
CA LYS A 190 -8.26 29.94 5.45
C LYS A 190 -9.24 28.99 4.76
N VAL A 191 -8.75 28.23 3.80
CA VAL A 191 -9.58 27.25 3.06
C VAL A 191 -9.74 25.98 3.90
N LYS A 192 -10.99 25.54 4.06
CA LYS A 192 -11.32 24.31 4.80
C LYS A 192 -11.09 23.04 3.98
N PHE A 193 -11.28 23.13 2.66
CA PHE A 193 -11.25 22.00 1.73
C PHE A 193 -10.30 22.27 0.56
N PRO A 194 -9.85 21.25 -0.18
CA PRO A 194 -9.13 21.47 -1.42
C PRO A 194 -9.93 22.32 -2.41
N VAL A 195 -9.23 23.21 -3.11
CA VAL A 195 -9.79 24.02 -4.20
C VAL A 195 -9.16 23.62 -5.52
N LEU A 196 -9.95 23.62 -6.60
CA LEU A 196 -9.43 23.46 -7.95
C LEU A 196 -8.73 24.76 -8.34
N LEU A 197 -7.40 24.73 -8.26
CA LEU A 197 -6.54 25.88 -8.43
C LEU A 197 -6.29 26.18 -9.91
N ARG A 198 -6.05 25.13 -10.71
CA ARG A 198 -5.83 25.20 -12.15
C ARG A 198 -6.52 24.04 -12.84
N LYS A 199 -7.05 24.29 -14.03
CA LYS A 199 -7.54 23.26 -14.95
C LYS A 199 -7.16 23.64 -16.37
N SER A 200 -6.44 22.74 -17.04
CA SER A 200 -6.07 22.83 -18.45
C SER A 200 -6.62 21.62 -19.20
N SER A 201 -6.30 21.49 -20.49
CA SER A 201 -6.56 20.26 -21.24
C SER A 201 -5.68 19.09 -20.80
N SER A 202 -4.51 19.37 -20.23
CA SER A 202 -3.49 18.38 -19.87
C SER A 202 -3.50 18.04 -18.38
N SER A 203 -3.98 18.93 -17.51
CA SER A 203 -3.93 18.72 -16.07
C SER A 203 -5.08 19.36 -15.28
N SER A 204 -5.26 18.88 -14.06
CA SER A 204 -6.02 19.55 -13.01
C SER A 204 -5.19 19.61 -11.73
N LEU A 205 -5.14 20.78 -11.10
CA LEU A 205 -4.43 20.99 -9.84
C LEU A 205 -5.42 21.30 -8.73
N TRP A 206 -5.52 20.39 -7.78
CA TRP A 206 -6.16 20.60 -6.49
C TRP A 206 -5.13 21.10 -5.47
N TYR A 207 -5.51 22.10 -4.69
CA TYR A 207 -4.62 22.72 -3.72
C TYR A 207 -5.28 22.92 -2.36
N LYS A 208 -4.53 22.67 -1.28
CA LYS A 208 -4.94 23.00 0.09
C LYS A 208 -3.73 23.45 0.93
N PRO A 209 -3.67 24.70 1.41
CA PRO A 209 -2.59 25.10 2.32
C PRO A 209 -2.69 24.38 3.67
N ASP A 210 -1.58 24.29 4.40
CA ASP A 210 -1.60 23.85 5.79
C ASP A 210 -2.31 24.90 6.66
N THR A 211 -3.48 24.52 7.20
CA THR A 211 -4.27 25.36 8.11
C THR A 211 -4.38 24.76 9.51
N MET A 212 -3.70 23.64 9.78
CA MET A 212 -3.95 22.82 10.98
C MET A 212 -2.68 22.35 11.68
N PHE A 213 -1.65 21.96 10.95
CA PHE A 213 -0.49 21.25 11.51
C PHE A 213 0.66 22.21 11.80
N SER A 214 0.78 23.32 11.05
CA SER A 214 1.85 24.31 11.19
C SER A 214 3.23 23.65 11.14
N THR A 215 3.42 22.76 10.15
CA THR A 215 4.69 22.04 9.95
C THR A 215 5.37 22.48 8.66
N PRO A 216 6.71 22.47 8.56
CA PRO A 216 7.44 22.82 7.35
C PRO A 216 7.44 21.66 6.35
N LYS A 217 6.27 21.06 6.13
CA LYS A 217 6.08 19.87 5.30
C LYS A 217 5.04 20.11 4.24
N ALA A 218 5.21 19.42 3.14
CA ALA A 218 4.28 19.43 2.03
C ALA A 218 4.05 18.03 1.47
N TYR A 219 2.98 17.93 0.70
CA TYR A 219 2.46 16.73 0.09
C TYR A 219 2.14 17.04 -1.36
N VAL A 220 2.80 16.35 -2.28
CA VAL A 220 2.53 16.43 -3.72
C VAL A 220 2.20 15.04 -4.22
N LYS A 221 1.11 14.95 -4.97
CA LYS A 221 0.66 13.71 -5.58
C LYS A 221 0.15 13.97 -6.98
N ILE A 222 0.61 13.18 -7.94
CA ILE A 222 0.33 13.35 -9.36
C ILE A 222 -0.06 11.99 -9.92
N ASP A 223 -1.27 11.88 -10.44
CA ASP A 223 -1.78 10.70 -11.14
C ASP A 223 -1.66 10.91 -12.65
N PHE A 224 -0.79 10.12 -13.30
CA PHE A 224 -0.63 10.14 -14.76
C PHE A 224 -1.65 9.18 -15.35
N ASN A 225 -2.76 9.72 -15.87
CA ASN A 225 -3.77 8.94 -16.55
C ASN A 225 -3.38 8.76 -18.02
N CYS A 226 -2.89 7.58 -18.36
CA CYS A 226 -2.38 7.19 -19.67
C CYS A 226 -3.28 6.08 -20.27
N PRO A 227 -4.07 6.36 -21.32
CA PRO A 227 -5.03 5.39 -21.87
C PRO A 227 -4.43 4.07 -22.38
N PHE A 228 -3.14 4.07 -22.71
CA PHE A 228 -2.43 2.88 -23.20
C PHE A 228 -1.77 2.05 -22.09
N ALA A 229 -1.74 2.53 -20.85
CA ALA A 229 -1.01 1.87 -19.77
C ALA A 229 -1.57 0.48 -19.40
N SER A 230 -2.89 0.33 -19.40
CA SER A 230 -3.59 -0.88 -18.96
C SER A 230 -4.51 -1.47 -20.05
N SER A 231 -4.23 -1.17 -21.32
CA SER A 231 -5.09 -1.52 -22.46
C SER A 231 -5.10 -3.01 -22.83
N SER A 232 -4.04 -3.72 -22.46
CA SER A 232 -3.87 -5.18 -22.55
C SER A 232 -3.00 -5.67 -21.38
N PRO A 233 -2.99 -6.99 -21.09
CA PRO A 233 -2.10 -7.55 -20.09
C PRO A 233 -0.61 -7.24 -20.36
N GLU A 234 -0.20 -7.18 -21.63
CA GLU A 234 1.19 -6.81 -22.01
C GLU A 234 1.52 -5.38 -21.57
N THR A 235 0.63 -4.43 -21.85
CA THR A 235 0.85 -3.03 -21.48
C THR A 235 0.81 -2.82 -19.96
N GLU A 236 -0.02 -3.58 -19.24
CA GLU A 236 -0.08 -3.54 -17.77
C GLU A 236 1.29 -3.93 -17.17
N VAL A 237 1.85 -5.05 -17.63
CA VAL A 237 3.17 -5.53 -17.20
C VAL A 237 4.28 -4.54 -17.57
N LEU A 238 4.24 -3.98 -18.79
CA LEU A 238 5.22 -2.98 -19.20
C LEU A 238 5.12 -1.69 -18.37
N THR A 239 3.93 -1.30 -17.95
CA THR A 239 3.70 -0.15 -17.05
C THR A 239 4.23 -0.43 -15.63
N ASP A 240 4.00 -1.63 -15.08
CA ASP A 240 4.57 -2.02 -13.78
C ASP A 240 6.11 -2.05 -13.82
N ILE A 241 6.69 -2.67 -14.85
CA ILE A 241 8.15 -2.71 -15.04
C ILE A 241 8.70 -1.29 -15.21
N PHE A 242 8.03 -0.41 -15.97
CA PHE A 242 8.41 1.00 -16.09
C PHE A 242 8.44 1.70 -14.73
N ALA A 243 7.35 1.60 -13.95
CA ALA A 243 7.26 2.26 -12.65
C ALA A 243 8.35 1.78 -11.68
N ARG A 244 8.66 0.48 -11.68
CA ARG A 244 9.72 -0.12 -10.87
C ARG A 244 11.11 0.28 -11.32
N LEU A 245 11.38 0.27 -12.62
CA LEU A 245 12.67 0.72 -13.16
C LEU A 245 12.89 2.22 -12.96
N LEU A 246 11.84 3.02 -13.03
CA LEU A 246 11.93 4.44 -12.72
C LEU A 246 12.25 4.65 -11.23
N MET A 247 11.61 3.88 -10.34
CA MET A 247 11.94 3.91 -8.92
C MET A 247 13.40 3.49 -8.66
N ASP A 248 13.86 2.42 -9.32
CA ASP A 248 15.23 1.90 -9.27
C ASP A 248 16.26 2.94 -9.73
N ASP A 249 16.07 3.55 -10.91
CA ASP A 249 17.01 4.51 -11.50
C ASP A 249 17.00 5.87 -10.79
N LEU A 250 15.97 6.17 -9.99
CA LEU A 250 15.91 7.35 -9.12
C LEU A 250 16.52 7.10 -7.74
N ASN A 251 16.68 5.84 -7.32
CA ASN A 251 17.01 5.49 -5.95
C ASN A 251 18.36 6.10 -5.51
N ASP A 252 19.36 6.08 -6.39
CA ASP A 252 20.71 6.59 -6.07
C ASP A 252 20.71 8.07 -5.69
N TYR A 253 19.94 8.87 -6.44
CA TYR A 253 19.80 10.29 -6.17
C TYR A 253 18.87 10.57 -4.99
N ALA A 254 17.72 9.87 -4.96
CA ALA A 254 16.66 10.16 -4.00
C ALA A 254 16.88 9.54 -2.62
N TYR A 255 17.82 8.61 -2.45
CA TYR A 255 18.26 8.12 -1.15
C TYR A 255 18.71 9.26 -0.23
N TYR A 256 19.49 10.20 -0.75
CA TYR A 256 19.92 11.39 -0.02
C TYR A 256 18.71 12.21 0.45
N ALA A 257 17.68 12.34 -0.39
CA ALA A 257 16.44 13.00 -0.02
C ALA A 257 15.72 12.26 1.13
N GLN A 258 15.60 10.93 1.06
CA GLN A 258 14.95 10.12 2.10
C GLN A 258 15.64 10.25 3.46
N VAL A 259 16.98 10.20 3.48
CA VAL A 259 17.77 10.44 4.70
C VAL A 259 17.49 11.84 5.25
N ALA A 260 17.29 12.84 4.39
CA ALA A 260 16.96 14.21 4.79
C ALA A 260 15.48 14.43 5.15
N GLY A 261 14.64 13.38 5.17
CA GLY A 261 13.21 13.46 5.50
C GLY A 261 12.32 13.89 4.34
N LEU A 262 12.78 13.70 3.11
CA LEU A 262 12.03 13.86 1.87
C LEU A 262 11.83 12.51 1.19
N TYR A 263 10.58 12.08 1.07
CA TYR A 263 10.21 10.80 0.52
C TYR A 263 9.57 11.00 -0.85
N TYR A 264 9.89 10.10 -1.77
CA TYR A 264 9.18 9.96 -3.03
C TYR A 264 8.70 8.52 -3.20
N GLY A 265 7.76 8.32 -4.09
CA GLY A 265 7.33 6.99 -4.52
C GLY A 265 6.69 7.05 -5.89
N VAL A 266 7.00 6.06 -6.71
CA VAL A 266 6.35 5.78 -7.99
C VAL A 266 5.61 4.45 -7.84
N SER A 267 4.35 4.42 -8.25
CA SER A 267 3.55 3.18 -8.22
C SER A 267 2.65 3.07 -9.44
N ASN A 268 2.45 1.85 -9.92
CA ASN A 268 1.44 1.54 -10.93
C ASN A 268 0.02 1.82 -10.39
N THR A 269 -0.90 2.13 -11.29
CA THR A 269 -2.33 2.35 -11.05
C THR A 269 -3.12 1.74 -12.21
N ASP A 270 -4.42 1.50 -12.01
CA ASP A 270 -5.32 0.96 -13.07
C ASP A 270 -5.34 1.80 -14.37
N SER A 271 -4.82 3.02 -14.33
CA SER A 271 -4.88 4.01 -15.42
C SER A 271 -3.51 4.50 -15.91
N GLY A 272 -2.41 3.97 -15.39
CA GLY A 272 -1.07 4.54 -15.61
C GLY A 272 -0.23 4.45 -14.36
N PHE A 273 0.42 5.53 -13.96
CA PHE A 273 1.28 5.51 -12.77
C PHE A 273 1.13 6.79 -11.97
N GLN A 274 1.57 6.74 -10.72
CA GLN A 274 1.40 7.81 -9.77
C GLN A 274 2.73 8.17 -9.12
N VAL A 275 2.99 9.47 -9.04
CA VAL A 275 4.16 10.04 -8.38
C VAL A 275 3.70 10.70 -7.09
N THR A 276 4.33 10.35 -5.98
CA THR A 276 4.10 10.98 -4.67
C THR A 276 5.42 11.55 -4.17
N VAL A 277 5.44 12.81 -3.73
CA VAL A 277 6.59 13.45 -3.09
C VAL A 277 6.12 14.12 -1.80
N VAL A 278 6.68 13.76 -0.66
CA VAL A 278 6.25 14.21 0.67
C VAL A 278 7.43 14.47 1.59
N GLY A 279 7.33 15.46 2.48
CA GLY A 279 8.38 15.76 3.45
C GLY A 279 8.64 17.26 3.55
N TYR A 280 9.86 17.66 3.89
CA TYR A 280 10.19 19.07 4.12
C TYR A 280 10.10 19.94 2.86
N ASN A 281 9.30 21.01 2.89
CA ASN A 281 8.93 21.75 1.67
C ASN A 281 10.12 22.39 0.94
N HIS A 282 11.17 22.82 1.64
CA HIS A 282 12.30 23.57 1.06
C HIS A 282 13.00 22.87 -0.12
N LYS A 283 13.32 21.56 0.00
CA LYS A 283 13.98 20.80 -1.07
C LYS A 283 13.03 19.91 -1.86
N LEU A 284 11.72 19.99 -1.57
CA LEU A 284 10.69 19.17 -2.22
C LEU A 284 10.60 19.46 -3.72
N ARG A 285 10.60 20.74 -4.10
CA ARG A 285 10.51 21.16 -5.51
C ARG A 285 11.64 20.58 -6.34
N ILE A 286 12.87 20.65 -5.84
CA ILE A 286 14.06 20.12 -6.52
C ILE A 286 13.91 18.62 -6.77
N LEU A 287 13.46 17.87 -5.76
CA LEU A 287 13.23 16.42 -5.92
C LEU A 287 12.13 16.15 -6.96
N LEU A 288 11.03 16.89 -6.91
CA LEU A 288 9.93 16.76 -7.88
C LEU A 288 10.41 17.03 -9.31
N GLU A 289 11.14 18.12 -9.54
CA GLU A 289 11.70 18.49 -10.85
C GLU A 289 12.63 17.38 -11.35
N THR A 290 13.53 16.86 -10.52
CA THR A 290 14.39 15.73 -10.90
C THR A 290 13.60 14.48 -11.28
N VAL A 291 12.54 14.14 -10.54
CA VAL A 291 11.68 12.98 -10.86
C VAL A 291 10.99 13.18 -12.21
N ILE A 292 10.49 14.39 -12.49
CA ILE A 292 9.78 14.72 -13.73
C ILE A 292 10.72 14.73 -14.93
N GLU A 293 11.89 15.35 -14.81
CA GLU A 293 12.95 15.31 -15.83
C GLU A 293 13.41 13.87 -16.12
N LYS A 294 13.41 13.02 -15.09
CA LYS A 294 13.76 11.62 -15.24
C LYS A 294 12.70 10.82 -15.99
N ILE A 295 11.41 11.11 -15.74
CA ILE A 295 10.30 10.50 -16.49
C ILE A 295 10.40 10.89 -17.96
N SER A 296 10.61 12.17 -18.27
CA SER A 296 10.64 12.65 -19.66
C SER A 296 11.83 12.11 -20.45
N ASN A 297 12.96 11.86 -19.79
CA ASN A 297 14.21 11.40 -20.42
C ASN A 297 14.55 9.94 -20.08
N PHE A 298 13.57 9.15 -19.65
CA PHE A 298 13.81 7.80 -19.16
C PHE A 298 14.39 6.90 -20.28
N LYS A 299 15.48 6.20 -19.97
CA LYS A 299 16.15 5.27 -20.89
C LYS A 299 16.19 3.89 -20.29
N VAL A 300 15.67 2.92 -21.03
CA VAL A 300 15.70 1.51 -20.60
C VAL A 300 17.12 0.99 -20.69
N LYS A 301 17.67 0.59 -19.54
CA LYS A 301 18.94 -0.13 -19.43
C LYS A 301 18.66 -1.66 -19.48
N PRO A 302 19.11 -2.41 -20.49
CA PRO A 302 18.75 -3.82 -20.67
C PRO A 302 19.13 -4.74 -19.51
N ASP A 303 20.24 -4.46 -18.84
CA ASP A 303 20.70 -5.15 -17.64
C ASP A 303 19.73 -4.95 -16.47
N ARG A 304 19.32 -3.70 -16.19
CA ARG A 304 18.34 -3.40 -15.14
C ARG A 304 16.96 -3.94 -15.48
N PHE A 305 16.56 -3.87 -16.75
CA PHE A 305 15.31 -4.48 -17.22
C PHE A 305 15.27 -5.97 -16.90
N SER A 306 16.37 -6.69 -17.15
CA SER A 306 16.45 -8.13 -16.89
C SER A 306 16.28 -8.46 -15.40
N VAL A 307 16.90 -7.68 -14.52
CA VAL A 307 16.77 -7.82 -13.05
C VAL A 307 15.33 -7.56 -12.60
N ILE A 308 14.73 -6.44 -13.00
CA ILE A 308 13.35 -6.10 -12.62
C ILE A 308 12.36 -7.10 -13.21
N LYS A 309 12.54 -7.55 -14.46
CA LYS A 309 11.72 -8.59 -15.07
C LYS A 309 11.79 -9.90 -14.28
N GLU A 310 12.98 -10.33 -13.84
CA GLU A 310 13.13 -11.52 -13.00
C GLU A 310 12.41 -11.35 -11.66
N MET A 311 12.53 -10.18 -11.02
CA MET A 311 11.84 -9.85 -9.78
C MET A 311 10.31 -9.90 -9.94
N VAL A 312 9.76 -9.25 -10.96
CA VAL A 312 8.31 -9.28 -11.26
C VAL A 312 7.84 -10.71 -11.56
N THR A 313 8.62 -11.49 -12.32
CA THR A 313 8.32 -12.90 -12.60
C THR A 313 8.24 -13.72 -11.30
N LYS A 314 9.18 -13.52 -10.38
CA LYS A 314 9.15 -14.17 -9.07
C LYS A 314 7.96 -13.71 -8.23
N GLU A 315 7.67 -12.42 -8.20
CA GLU A 315 6.53 -11.87 -7.45
C GLU A 315 5.20 -12.44 -7.94
N TYR A 316 4.96 -12.47 -9.25
CA TYR A 316 3.75 -13.05 -9.84
C TYR A 316 3.69 -14.56 -9.62
N GLY A 317 4.82 -15.25 -9.81
CA GLY A 317 4.94 -16.67 -9.48
C GLY A 317 4.70 -16.98 -8.00
N ASN A 318 4.92 -16.01 -7.11
CA ASN A 318 4.69 -16.14 -5.67
C ASN A 318 3.24 -15.83 -5.25
N LEU A 319 2.41 -15.26 -6.13
CA LEU A 319 0.99 -15.03 -5.83
C LEU A 319 0.25 -16.32 -5.48
N LYS A 320 0.67 -17.46 -6.06
CA LYS A 320 0.11 -18.78 -5.71
C LYS A 320 0.32 -19.18 -4.25
N PHE A 321 1.36 -18.65 -3.59
CA PHE A 321 1.67 -18.93 -2.18
C PHE A 321 1.02 -17.93 -1.21
N GLN A 322 0.24 -16.96 -1.70
CA GLN A 322 -0.54 -16.10 -0.82
C GLN A 322 -1.57 -16.91 -0.04
N GLN A 323 -1.91 -16.39 1.13
CA GLN A 323 -2.91 -17.02 1.99
C GLN A 323 -4.28 -17.08 1.26
N PRO A 324 -5.08 -18.14 1.45
CA PRO A 324 -6.36 -18.31 0.77
C PRO A 324 -7.32 -17.12 0.87
N TYR A 325 -7.31 -16.40 2.00
CA TYR A 325 -8.13 -15.19 2.15
C TYR A 325 -7.73 -14.05 1.19
N GLN A 326 -6.43 -13.93 0.87
CA GLN A 326 -5.91 -12.95 -0.09
C GLN A 326 -6.32 -13.34 -1.51
N GLN A 327 -6.23 -14.63 -1.84
CA GLN A 327 -6.71 -15.16 -3.11
C GLN A 327 -8.21 -14.91 -3.30
N ALA A 328 -9.02 -15.15 -2.26
CA ALA A 328 -10.46 -14.87 -2.28
C ALA A 328 -10.77 -13.37 -2.50
N MET A 329 -9.99 -12.48 -1.87
CA MET A 329 -10.11 -11.03 -2.10
C MET A 329 -9.69 -10.60 -3.50
N TYR A 330 -8.66 -11.23 -4.06
CA TYR A 330 -8.21 -11.01 -5.44
C TYR A 330 -9.31 -11.38 -6.43
N TYR A 331 -9.84 -12.62 -6.37
CA TYR A 331 -10.91 -13.07 -7.26
C TYR A 331 -12.19 -12.23 -7.11
N CYS A 332 -12.52 -11.81 -5.88
CA CYS A 332 -13.63 -10.88 -5.65
C CYS A 332 -13.44 -9.55 -6.39
N SER A 333 -12.22 -9.01 -6.41
CA SER A 333 -11.90 -7.77 -7.14
C SER A 333 -11.94 -8.00 -8.66
N LEU A 334 -11.34 -9.10 -9.14
CA LEU A 334 -11.31 -9.47 -10.55
C LEU A 334 -12.72 -9.70 -11.13
N LEU A 335 -13.65 -10.24 -10.34
CA LEU A 335 -15.06 -10.42 -10.71
C LEU A 335 -15.85 -9.10 -10.79
N LEU A 336 -15.45 -8.10 -10.00
CA LEU A 336 -16.21 -6.86 -9.83
C LEU A 336 -15.71 -5.71 -10.70
N HIS A 337 -14.43 -5.65 -11.03
CA HIS A 337 -13.84 -4.53 -11.77
C HIS A 337 -13.92 -4.78 -13.28
N ASP A 338 -14.31 -3.77 -14.07
CA ASP A 338 -14.57 -3.90 -15.52
C ASP A 338 -13.32 -3.96 -16.39
N GLN A 339 -12.20 -3.38 -15.95
CA GLN A 339 -10.95 -3.29 -16.72
C GLN A 339 -9.77 -3.78 -15.88
N THR A 340 -9.68 -5.09 -15.67
CA THR A 340 -8.62 -5.72 -14.87
C THR A 340 -8.22 -7.06 -15.49
N TRP A 341 -6.92 -7.30 -15.52
CA TRP A 341 -6.30 -8.50 -16.08
C TRP A 341 -5.95 -9.51 -14.97
N PRO A 342 -6.01 -10.82 -15.23
CA PRO A 342 -5.54 -11.82 -14.28
C PRO A 342 -4.02 -11.89 -14.29
N TRP A 343 -3.42 -11.99 -13.12
CA TRP A 343 -1.96 -12.12 -12.98
C TRP A 343 -1.37 -13.33 -13.74
N MET A 344 -2.17 -14.36 -14.05
CA MET A 344 -1.73 -15.52 -14.84
C MET A 344 -1.45 -15.16 -16.30
N GLU A 345 -2.28 -14.29 -16.89
CA GLU A 345 -2.06 -13.78 -18.26
C GLU A 345 -0.81 -12.90 -18.29
N GLU A 346 -0.65 -12.05 -17.28
CA GLU A 346 0.54 -11.22 -17.10
C GLU A 346 1.82 -12.06 -16.93
N LEU A 347 1.76 -13.15 -16.15
CA LEU A 347 2.88 -14.07 -15.96
C LEU A 347 3.26 -14.82 -17.25
N GLU A 348 2.27 -15.18 -18.08
CA GLU A 348 2.50 -15.85 -19.38
C GLU A 348 3.25 -14.94 -20.37
N ILE A 349 3.04 -13.62 -20.28
CA ILE A 349 3.66 -12.64 -21.16
C ILE A 349 5.13 -12.38 -20.81
N LEU A 350 5.47 -12.38 -19.52
CA LEU A 350 6.80 -11.99 -19.02
C LEU A 350 7.98 -12.63 -19.78
N PRO A 351 8.01 -13.96 -20.04
CA PRO A 351 9.11 -14.59 -20.78
C PRO A 351 9.40 -13.93 -22.13
N HIS A 352 8.38 -13.43 -22.82
CA HIS A 352 8.46 -12.90 -24.18
C HIS A 352 8.91 -11.44 -24.25
N LEU A 353 8.71 -10.65 -23.18
CA LEU A 353 9.06 -9.24 -23.16
C LEU A 353 10.58 -8.99 -23.18
N GLN A 354 11.02 -8.09 -24.02
CA GLN A 354 12.40 -7.61 -24.10
C GLN A 354 12.51 -6.12 -23.72
N ALA A 355 13.72 -5.65 -23.44
CA ALA A 355 13.98 -4.26 -23.10
C ALA A 355 13.55 -3.30 -24.23
N GLU A 356 13.66 -3.74 -25.49
CA GLU A 356 13.24 -2.98 -26.66
C GLU A 356 11.73 -2.78 -26.72
N ASP A 357 10.94 -3.71 -26.20
CA ASP A 357 9.47 -3.59 -26.16
C ASP A 357 9.08 -2.46 -25.20
N LEU A 358 9.72 -2.42 -24.02
CA LEU A 358 9.54 -1.33 -23.07
C LEU A 358 9.99 0.02 -23.65
N ALA A 359 11.16 0.05 -24.31
CA ALA A 359 11.68 1.27 -24.92
C ALA A 359 10.76 1.84 -26.00
N LYS A 360 10.05 0.99 -26.75
CA LYS A 360 9.02 1.40 -27.72
C LYS A 360 7.70 1.79 -27.05
N PHE A 361 7.37 1.14 -25.94
CA PHE A 361 6.12 1.36 -25.22
C PHE A 361 6.10 2.69 -24.45
N ILE A 362 7.20 3.10 -23.81
CA ILE A 362 7.24 4.34 -22.99
C ILE A 362 6.77 5.58 -23.78
N PRO A 363 7.28 5.87 -25.00
CA PRO A 363 6.77 6.98 -25.80
C PRO A 363 5.29 6.84 -26.15
N LEU A 364 4.80 5.61 -26.41
CA LEU A 364 3.39 5.36 -26.71
C LEU A 364 2.52 5.64 -25.48
N MET A 365 2.92 5.14 -24.31
CA MET A 365 2.22 5.33 -23.04
C MET A 365 2.13 6.82 -22.67
N LEU A 366 3.23 7.55 -22.81
CA LEU A 366 3.31 8.98 -22.48
C LEU A 366 2.76 9.90 -23.58
N SER A 367 2.54 9.39 -24.80
CA SER A 367 2.10 10.18 -25.96
C SER A 367 0.84 11.00 -25.69
N ARG A 368 -0.05 10.51 -24.82
CA ARG A 368 -1.28 11.16 -24.41
C ARG A 368 -1.57 10.87 -22.94
N ALA A 369 -1.60 11.91 -22.11
CA ALA A 369 -1.89 11.77 -20.69
C ALA A 369 -2.74 12.92 -20.15
N PHE A 370 -3.43 12.67 -19.05
CA PHE A 370 -4.05 13.70 -18.23
C PHE A 370 -3.56 13.58 -16.79
N LEU A 371 -3.03 14.68 -16.25
CA LEU A 371 -2.42 14.73 -14.94
C LEU A 371 -3.45 15.21 -13.91
N GLU A 372 -3.81 14.35 -12.96
CA GLU A 372 -4.59 14.76 -11.79
C GLU A 372 -3.65 15.01 -10.61
N CYS A 373 -3.49 16.28 -10.25
CA CYS A 373 -2.49 16.74 -9.30
C CYS A 373 -3.16 17.22 -8.01
N TYR A 374 -2.56 16.89 -6.87
CA TYR A 374 -2.94 17.40 -5.57
C TYR A 374 -1.70 17.86 -4.79
N ILE A 375 -1.71 19.12 -4.38
CA ILE A 375 -0.65 19.75 -3.60
C ILE A 375 -1.24 20.27 -2.29
N ALA A 376 -0.64 19.88 -1.16
CA ALA A 376 -1.05 20.35 0.14
C ALA A 376 0.12 20.60 1.10
N GLY A 377 -0.10 21.45 2.09
CA GLY A 377 0.88 21.71 3.16
C GLY A 377 1.50 23.12 3.10
N ASN A 378 2.74 23.23 3.56
CA ASN A 378 3.52 24.47 3.62
C ASN A 378 4.07 24.90 2.24
N ILE A 379 3.17 25.18 1.31
CA ILE A 379 3.44 25.64 -0.06
C ILE A 379 2.50 26.80 -0.38
N GLU A 380 3.00 27.84 -1.04
CA GLU A 380 2.16 28.97 -1.47
C GLU A 380 1.36 28.61 -2.73
N ARG A 381 0.25 29.31 -2.95
CA ARG A 381 -0.61 29.12 -4.13
C ARG A 381 0.17 29.24 -5.45
N SER A 382 0.97 30.29 -5.59
CA SER A 382 1.81 30.55 -6.78
C SER A 382 2.90 29.49 -6.97
N GLU A 383 3.46 28.97 -5.88
CA GLU A 383 4.45 27.90 -5.92
C GLU A 383 3.82 26.58 -6.40
N ALA A 384 2.64 26.23 -5.90
CA ALA A 384 1.89 25.06 -6.37
C ALA A 384 1.54 25.15 -7.86
N GLU A 385 1.07 26.31 -8.33
CA GLU A 385 0.82 26.56 -9.76
C GLU A 385 2.11 26.44 -10.59
N SER A 386 3.20 27.06 -10.13
CA SER A 386 4.50 27.02 -10.81
C SER A 386 5.06 25.61 -10.94
N MET A 387 4.87 24.75 -9.93
CA MET A 387 5.28 23.34 -10.01
C MET A 387 4.55 22.60 -11.13
N ILE A 388 3.23 22.78 -11.26
CA ILE A 388 2.46 22.10 -12.31
C ILE A 388 2.72 22.70 -13.69
N LEU A 389 2.89 24.02 -13.80
CA LEU A 389 3.29 24.67 -15.05
C LEU A 389 4.62 24.10 -15.56
N HIS A 390 5.62 23.98 -14.67
CA HIS A 390 6.89 23.38 -15.05
C HIS A 390 6.73 21.94 -15.58
N ILE A 391 5.86 21.14 -14.96
CA ILE A 391 5.55 19.79 -15.47
C ILE A 391 4.89 19.88 -16.85
N GLU A 392 3.89 20.74 -17.02
CA GLU A 392 3.25 20.95 -18.32
C GLU A 392 4.27 21.36 -19.39
N ASP A 393 5.23 22.22 -19.06
CA ASP A 393 6.28 22.69 -19.97
C ASP A 393 7.21 21.54 -20.39
N VAL A 394 7.66 20.71 -19.43
CA VAL A 394 8.54 19.56 -19.69
C VAL A 394 7.86 18.55 -20.64
N PHE A 395 6.55 18.34 -20.50
CA PHE A 395 5.81 17.34 -21.29
C PHE A 395 5.25 17.87 -22.62
N ASN A 396 4.76 19.11 -22.65
CA ASN A 396 3.96 19.65 -23.77
C ASN A 396 4.64 20.77 -24.56
N GLU A 397 5.50 21.58 -23.94
CA GLU A 397 6.05 22.82 -24.55
C GLU A 397 7.58 22.78 -24.76
N GLY A 398 8.23 21.66 -24.45
CA GLY A 398 9.64 21.44 -24.73
C GLY A 398 9.97 21.41 -26.24
N PRO A 399 11.27 21.44 -26.61
CA PRO A 399 11.70 21.40 -28.02
C PRO A 399 11.20 20.15 -28.75
N ASP A 400 10.99 19.05 -28.01
CA ASP A 400 10.40 17.80 -28.49
C ASP A 400 9.23 17.39 -27.56
N PRO A 401 7.99 17.85 -27.81
CA PRO A 401 6.83 17.51 -26.98
C PRO A 401 6.60 16.00 -26.95
N ILE A 402 6.62 15.42 -25.74
CA ILE A 402 6.45 13.98 -25.53
C ILE A 402 5.00 13.58 -25.21
N CYS A 403 4.16 14.55 -24.88
CA CYS A 403 2.77 14.33 -24.47
C CYS A 403 1.79 15.28 -25.16
N GLN A 404 0.59 14.78 -25.42
CA GLN A 404 -0.55 15.57 -25.86
C GLN A 404 -1.73 15.40 -24.89
N PRO A 405 -2.64 16.38 -24.80
CA PRO A 405 -3.86 16.24 -24.01
C PRO A 405 -4.71 15.03 -24.44
N LEU A 406 -5.42 14.45 -23.47
CA LEU A 406 -6.47 13.46 -23.77
C LEU A 406 -7.63 14.11 -24.50
N PHE A 407 -8.25 13.36 -25.43
CA PHE A 407 -9.57 13.75 -25.90
C PHE A 407 -10.62 13.56 -24.80
N PRO A 408 -11.72 14.35 -24.79
CA PRO A 408 -12.80 14.18 -23.81
C PRO A 408 -13.32 12.74 -23.67
N SER A 409 -13.34 11.96 -24.74
CA SER A 409 -13.77 10.55 -24.76
C SER A 409 -12.73 9.55 -24.26
N GLN A 410 -11.49 9.97 -24.08
CA GLN A 410 -10.38 9.14 -23.59
C GLN A 410 -10.14 9.28 -22.08
N HIS A 411 -10.87 10.17 -21.40
CA HIS A 411 -10.82 10.23 -19.94
C HIS A 411 -11.29 8.89 -19.37
N LEU A 412 -10.40 8.25 -18.61
CA LEU A 412 -10.61 6.92 -18.09
C LEU A 412 -11.75 6.91 -17.07
N THR A 413 -12.53 5.83 -17.09
CA THR A 413 -13.65 5.60 -16.18
C THR A 413 -13.38 4.37 -15.36
N SER A 414 -13.50 4.48 -14.02
CA SER A 414 -13.51 3.29 -13.16
C SER A 414 -14.95 2.83 -12.95
N ARG A 415 -15.25 1.59 -13.35
CA ARG A 415 -16.60 1.01 -13.31
C ARG A 415 -16.57 -0.34 -12.62
N VAL A 416 -17.64 -0.59 -11.87
CA VAL A 416 -17.82 -1.80 -11.07
C VAL A 416 -19.11 -2.49 -11.53
N ILE A 417 -19.07 -3.82 -11.58
CA ILE A 417 -20.20 -4.67 -11.89
C ILE A 417 -21.33 -4.46 -10.89
N LYS A 418 -22.54 -4.27 -11.41
CA LYS A 418 -23.77 -4.11 -10.65
C LYS A 418 -24.48 -5.45 -10.56
N LEU A 419 -24.28 -6.12 -9.43
CA LEU A 419 -24.90 -7.40 -9.13
C LEU A 419 -26.44 -7.28 -9.12
N GLU A 420 -27.12 -8.34 -9.57
CA GLU A 420 -28.58 -8.41 -9.58
C GLU A 420 -29.17 -8.52 -8.17
N ARG A 421 -30.35 -7.93 -7.98
CA ARG A 421 -31.05 -7.94 -6.69
C ARG A 421 -31.68 -9.30 -6.43
N GLY A 422 -31.56 -9.79 -5.21
CA GLY A 422 -32.10 -11.09 -4.79
C GLY A 422 -31.32 -12.29 -5.31
N ILE A 423 -30.20 -12.08 -6.03
CA ILE A 423 -29.35 -13.14 -6.56
C ILE A 423 -28.09 -13.29 -5.71
N ASN A 424 -27.73 -14.53 -5.43
CA ASN A 424 -26.50 -14.93 -4.78
C ASN A 424 -25.54 -15.55 -5.81
N TYR A 425 -24.49 -14.82 -6.16
CA TYR A 425 -23.45 -15.32 -7.04
C TYR A 425 -22.41 -16.10 -6.25
N LEU A 426 -22.04 -17.27 -6.75
CA LEU A 426 -21.07 -18.17 -6.12
C LEU A 426 -19.90 -18.41 -7.07
N TYR A 427 -18.68 -18.21 -6.60
CA TYR A 427 -17.46 -18.53 -7.33
C TYR A 427 -16.58 -19.48 -6.50
N PRO A 428 -16.79 -20.81 -6.65
CA PRO A 428 -15.90 -21.81 -6.06
C PRO A 428 -14.64 -21.99 -6.91
N ILE A 429 -13.48 -22.05 -6.26
CA ILE A 429 -12.19 -22.27 -6.91
C ILE A 429 -11.24 -23.01 -5.96
N GLU A 430 -10.36 -23.84 -6.51
CA GLU A 430 -9.29 -24.47 -5.75
C GLU A 430 -8.20 -23.45 -5.39
N GLY A 431 -7.62 -23.60 -4.21
CA GLY A 431 -6.49 -22.82 -3.76
C GLY A 431 -5.27 -23.08 -4.64
N LEU A 432 -4.54 -22.02 -4.97
CA LEU A 432 -3.39 -22.11 -5.87
C LEU A 432 -2.20 -22.84 -5.22
N ASN A 433 -2.12 -22.87 -3.89
CA ASN A 433 -1.13 -23.64 -3.14
C ASN A 433 -1.76 -24.95 -2.64
N PRO A 434 -1.41 -26.11 -3.22
CA PRO A 434 -1.98 -27.40 -2.81
C PRO A 434 -1.53 -27.83 -1.40
N ASP A 435 -0.50 -27.20 -0.84
CA ASP A 435 -0.01 -27.47 0.51
C ASP A 435 -0.63 -26.58 1.59
N ASP A 436 -1.36 -25.52 1.22
CA ASP A 436 -2.03 -24.71 2.21
C ASP A 436 -3.27 -25.43 2.74
N GLU A 437 -3.22 -25.80 4.02
CA GLU A 437 -4.32 -26.46 4.73
C GLU A 437 -5.56 -25.57 4.86
N ASN A 438 -5.39 -24.25 4.80
CA ASN A 438 -6.47 -23.31 5.01
C ASN A 438 -7.36 -23.20 3.77
N SER A 439 -8.64 -22.96 3.99
CA SER A 439 -9.60 -22.53 2.98
C SER A 439 -10.16 -21.18 3.37
N ALA A 440 -10.71 -20.42 2.42
CA ALA A 440 -11.22 -19.09 2.69
C ALA A 440 -12.53 -18.78 1.99
N LEU A 441 -13.29 -17.89 2.64
CA LEU A 441 -14.51 -17.29 2.13
C LEU A 441 -14.38 -15.77 2.15
N VAL A 442 -14.72 -15.15 1.03
CA VAL A 442 -15.18 -13.75 0.97
C VAL A 442 -16.67 -13.77 0.64
N HIS A 443 -17.51 -13.42 1.62
CA HIS A 443 -18.94 -13.20 1.41
C HIS A 443 -19.19 -11.70 1.34
N TYR A 444 -19.36 -11.18 0.12
CA TYR A 444 -19.55 -9.76 -0.15
C TYR A 444 -21.03 -9.45 -0.41
N ILE A 445 -21.56 -8.46 0.31
CA ILE A 445 -22.89 -7.89 0.10
C ILE A 445 -22.72 -6.49 -0.50
N GLN A 446 -23.01 -6.36 -1.79
CA GLN A 446 -22.95 -5.09 -2.51
C GLN A 446 -24.23 -4.29 -2.26
N VAL A 447 -24.11 -3.06 -1.75
CA VAL A 447 -25.27 -2.31 -1.27
C VAL A 447 -25.65 -1.19 -2.23
N HIS A 448 -24.78 -0.18 -2.38
CA HIS A 448 -25.16 1.07 -3.05
C HIS A 448 -23.98 1.83 -3.64
N ARG A 449 -24.31 2.79 -4.52
CA ARG A 449 -23.38 3.81 -5.00
C ARG A 449 -23.30 4.96 -3.98
N ASP A 450 -22.13 5.60 -3.86
CA ASP A 450 -21.79 6.56 -2.80
C ASP A 450 -22.88 7.62 -2.56
N ASP A 451 -23.46 7.56 -1.36
CA ASP A 451 -24.57 8.39 -0.90
C ASP A 451 -24.42 8.60 0.60
N PHE A 452 -24.54 9.83 1.10
CA PHE A 452 -24.25 10.12 2.51
C PHE A 452 -25.14 9.33 3.48
N THR A 453 -26.43 9.21 3.18
CA THR A 453 -27.40 8.54 4.06
C THR A 453 -27.19 7.04 4.09
N LEU A 454 -27.05 6.41 2.91
CA LEU A 454 -26.78 4.97 2.83
C LEU A 454 -25.37 4.62 3.35
N ASN A 455 -24.38 5.51 3.18
CA ASN A 455 -23.05 5.34 3.75
C ASN A 455 -23.11 5.20 5.27
N VAL A 456 -23.83 6.10 5.94
CA VAL A 456 -23.90 6.10 7.40
C VAL A 456 -24.70 4.91 7.93
N LYS A 457 -25.76 4.50 7.23
CA LYS A 457 -26.53 3.28 7.54
C LYS A 457 -25.63 2.03 7.44
N LEU A 458 -24.89 1.88 6.35
CA LEU A 458 -23.93 0.78 6.15
C LEU A 458 -22.80 0.79 7.20
N GLN A 459 -22.24 1.97 7.50
CA GLN A 459 -21.17 2.11 8.49
C GLN A 459 -21.65 1.79 9.90
N LEU A 460 -22.86 2.22 10.27
CA LEU A 460 -23.45 1.94 11.58
C LEU A 460 -23.80 0.45 11.72
N PHE A 461 -24.36 -0.17 10.67
CA PHE A 461 -24.53 -1.61 10.61
C PHE A 461 -23.20 -2.33 10.83
N ALA A 462 -22.17 -1.97 10.07
CA ALA A 462 -20.86 -2.61 10.17
C ALA A 462 -20.23 -2.42 11.56
N LEU A 463 -20.34 -1.23 12.17
CA LEU A 463 -19.84 -0.97 13.52
C LEU A 463 -20.51 -1.88 14.54
N THR A 464 -21.83 -1.97 14.49
CA THR A 464 -22.66 -2.76 15.42
C THR A 464 -22.41 -4.26 15.24
N ALA A 465 -22.39 -4.72 13.99
CA ALA A 465 -22.26 -6.14 13.65
C ALA A 465 -20.82 -6.65 13.86
N LYS A 466 -19.80 -5.81 13.76
CA LYS A 466 -18.39 -6.23 13.80
C LYS A 466 -18.02 -7.02 15.05
N ARG A 467 -18.42 -6.55 16.24
CA ARG A 467 -18.11 -7.24 17.51
C ARG A 467 -18.87 -8.56 17.61
N ALA A 468 -20.14 -8.58 17.21
CA ALA A 468 -20.96 -9.79 17.23
C ALA A 468 -20.45 -10.84 16.24
N ALA A 469 -20.08 -10.43 15.02
CA ALA A 469 -19.53 -11.30 13.99
C ALA A 469 -18.21 -11.92 14.46
N PHE A 470 -17.30 -11.11 15.03
CA PHE A 470 -16.06 -11.62 15.59
C PHE A 470 -16.34 -12.60 16.74
N HIS A 471 -17.15 -12.23 17.73
CA HIS A 471 -17.44 -13.11 18.86
C HIS A 471 -18.06 -14.45 18.40
N GLN A 472 -19.08 -14.41 17.54
CA GLN A 472 -19.78 -15.61 17.10
C GLN A 472 -18.90 -16.49 16.21
N LEU A 473 -18.36 -15.94 15.13
CA LEU A 473 -17.65 -16.71 14.10
C LEU A 473 -16.22 -17.07 14.51
N ARG A 474 -15.54 -16.21 15.31
CA ARG A 474 -14.17 -16.46 15.79
C ARG A 474 -14.13 -17.08 17.17
N SER A 475 -14.79 -16.48 18.17
CA SER A 475 -14.60 -16.88 19.57
C SER A 475 -15.43 -18.10 19.96
N VAL A 476 -16.70 -18.16 19.53
CA VAL A 476 -17.62 -19.26 19.86
C VAL A 476 -17.47 -20.43 18.88
N GLU A 477 -17.60 -20.17 17.59
CA GLU A 477 -17.55 -21.23 16.56
C GLU A 477 -16.13 -21.61 16.15
N GLN A 478 -15.14 -20.80 16.51
CA GLN A 478 -13.72 -21.06 16.26
C GLN A 478 -13.38 -21.36 14.80
N LEU A 479 -14.08 -20.71 13.85
CA LEU A 479 -13.92 -21.00 12.42
C LEU A 479 -12.48 -20.76 11.93
N GLY A 480 -11.78 -19.77 12.46
CA GLY A 480 -10.33 -19.65 12.24
C GLY A 480 -9.78 -18.28 12.59
N TYR A 481 -8.46 -18.15 12.68
CA TYR A 481 -7.79 -16.93 13.18
C TYR A 481 -8.20 -15.66 12.45
N ILE A 482 -8.28 -15.74 11.13
CA ILE A 482 -8.70 -14.64 10.27
C ILE A 482 -10.22 -14.72 10.14
N THR A 483 -10.92 -13.89 10.91
CA THR A 483 -12.36 -13.70 10.83
C THR A 483 -12.66 -12.23 11.00
N ALA A 484 -13.17 -11.57 9.96
CA ALA A 484 -13.41 -10.14 9.98
C ALA A 484 -14.65 -9.75 9.19
N LEU A 485 -15.43 -8.81 9.77
CA LEU A 485 -16.41 -8.02 9.05
C LEU A 485 -15.76 -6.68 8.66
N ARG A 486 -15.74 -6.36 7.37
CA ARG A 486 -15.14 -5.13 6.85
C ARG A 486 -16.07 -4.43 5.86
N GLN A 487 -16.01 -3.12 5.84
CA GLN A 487 -16.60 -2.34 4.74
C GLN A 487 -15.70 -2.44 3.52
N ARG A 488 -16.30 -2.39 2.33
CA ARG A 488 -15.62 -2.36 1.04
C ARG A 488 -16.10 -1.16 0.24
N ASN A 489 -15.18 -0.48 -0.44
CA ASN A 489 -15.45 0.62 -1.35
C ASN A 489 -14.62 0.38 -2.63
N ASP A 490 -15.30 0.16 -3.74
CA ASP A 490 -14.72 0.02 -5.07
C ASP A 490 -15.22 1.19 -5.92
N SER A 491 -14.38 2.21 -6.13
CA SER A 491 -14.70 3.35 -7.00
C SER A 491 -16.06 4.01 -6.69
N GLY A 492 -16.37 4.16 -5.40
CA GLY A 492 -17.62 4.71 -4.90
C GLY A 492 -18.79 3.73 -4.84
N ILE A 493 -18.59 2.44 -5.13
CA ILE A 493 -19.57 1.38 -4.88
C ILE A 493 -19.26 0.72 -3.54
N ARG A 494 -20.23 0.74 -2.64
CA ARG A 494 -20.04 0.35 -1.25
C ARG A 494 -20.79 -0.91 -0.88
N GLY A 495 -20.19 -1.65 0.04
CA GLY A 495 -20.81 -2.82 0.63
C GLY A 495 -20.06 -3.30 1.87
N VAL A 496 -20.45 -4.49 2.33
CA VAL A 496 -19.85 -5.14 3.50
C VAL A 496 -19.39 -6.54 3.10
N GLN A 497 -18.24 -6.97 3.59
CA GLN A 497 -17.70 -8.29 3.34
C GLN A 497 -17.33 -9.00 4.64
N PHE A 498 -17.65 -10.29 4.70
CA PHE A 498 -17.11 -11.22 5.68
C PHE A 498 -15.91 -11.92 5.06
N LEU A 499 -14.77 -11.87 5.76
CA LEU A 499 -13.53 -12.50 5.38
C LEU A 499 -13.18 -13.55 6.44
N ILE A 500 -13.19 -14.82 6.06
CA ILE A 500 -12.95 -15.93 6.97
C ILE A 500 -11.94 -16.89 6.33
N GLN A 501 -10.89 -17.23 7.07
CA GLN A 501 -9.97 -18.31 6.73
C GLN A 501 -10.08 -19.42 7.78
N SER A 502 -10.19 -20.67 7.35
CA SER A 502 -10.47 -21.82 8.21
C SER A 502 -9.67 -23.05 7.80
N THR A 503 -9.22 -23.81 8.80
CA THR A 503 -8.77 -25.20 8.66
C THR A 503 -9.83 -26.21 9.13
N VAL A 504 -10.97 -25.73 9.65
CA VAL A 504 -11.99 -26.54 10.34
C VAL A 504 -13.19 -26.84 9.44
N LYS A 505 -13.58 -25.89 8.59
CA LYS A 505 -14.73 -26.03 7.70
C LYS A 505 -14.40 -25.54 6.29
N GLY A 506 -14.96 -26.22 5.29
CA GLY A 506 -14.89 -25.79 3.90
C GLY A 506 -15.67 -24.48 3.64
N PRO A 507 -15.30 -23.70 2.62
CA PRO A 507 -15.91 -22.41 2.30
C PRO A 507 -17.44 -22.43 2.16
N GLY A 508 -18.02 -23.47 1.54
CA GLY A 508 -19.47 -23.61 1.43
C GLY A 508 -20.17 -23.70 2.80
N GLN A 509 -19.58 -24.43 3.75
CA GLN A 509 -20.10 -24.50 5.12
C GLN A 509 -19.90 -23.19 5.88
N ILE A 510 -18.77 -22.51 5.69
CA ILE A 510 -18.52 -21.19 6.28
C ILE A 510 -19.59 -20.20 5.80
N ASP A 511 -19.95 -20.25 4.52
CA ASP A 511 -20.96 -19.37 3.92
C ASP A 511 -22.32 -19.54 4.62
N LEU A 512 -22.72 -20.79 4.89
CA LEU A 512 -23.90 -21.10 5.69
C LEU A 512 -23.81 -20.57 7.13
N ARG A 513 -22.60 -20.54 7.73
CA ARG A 513 -22.40 -19.94 9.07
C ARG A 513 -22.51 -18.42 9.04
N VAL A 514 -22.08 -17.76 7.98
CA VAL A 514 -22.30 -16.31 7.79
C VAL A 514 -23.79 -15.99 7.68
N GLU A 515 -24.52 -16.76 6.86
CA GLU A 515 -25.99 -16.63 6.75
C GLU A 515 -26.69 -16.90 8.09
N ALA A 516 -26.26 -17.92 8.85
CA ALA A 516 -26.79 -18.20 10.18
C ALA A 516 -26.48 -17.07 11.18
N PHE A 517 -25.29 -16.48 11.11
CA PHE A 517 -24.94 -15.30 11.90
C PHE A 517 -25.84 -14.11 11.55
N LEU A 518 -26.14 -13.87 10.27
CA LEU A 518 -27.03 -12.78 9.86
C LEU A 518 -28.45 -12.97 10.41
N LYS A 519 -28.97 -14.21 10.41
CA LYS A 519 -30.27 -14.53 11.05
C LYS A 519 -30.25 -14.33 12.57
N MET A 520 -29.17 -14.71 13.24
CA MET A 520 -29.00 -14.44 14.67
C MET A 520 -28.91 -12.93 14.94
N PHE A 521 -28.21 -12.20 14.08
CA PHE A 521 -28.02 -10.76 14.23
C PHE A 521 -29.31 -9.97 13.96
N GLU A 522 -30.21 -10.50 13.13
CA GLU A 522 -31.56 -9.94 12.92
C GLU A 522 -32.29 -9.74 14.25
N THR A 523 -32.41 -10.80 15.06
CA THR A 523 -33.04 -10.74 16.39
C THR A 523 -32.37 -9.69 17.27
N LYS A 524 -31.02 -9.70 17.29
CA LYS A 524 -30.25 -8.72 18.07
C LYS A 524 -30.49 -7.27 17.62
N LEU A 525 -30.69 -7.04 16.32
CA LEU A 525 -30.92 -5.70 15.79
C LEU A 525 -32.33 -5.20 16.14
N TYR A 526 -33.35 -6.06 16.08
CA TYR A 526 -34.71 -5.70 16.46
C TYR A 526 -34.88 -5.48 17.97
N GLU A 527 -34.18 -6.27 18.78
CA GLU A 527 -34.22 -6.16 20.24
C GLU A 527 -33.26 -5.09 20.80
N MET A 528 -32.49 -4.43 19.94
CA MET A 528 -31.56 -3.37 20.34
C MET A 528 -32.32 -2.26 21.08
N THR A 529 -31.83 -1.88 22.25
CA THR A 529 -32.42 -0.77 23.00
C THR A 529 -32.08 0.57 22.34
N ASN A 530 -32.94 1.57 22.51
CA ASN A 530 -32.69 2.92 22.01
C ASN A 530 -31.38 3.52 22.59
N ASP A 531 -31.02 3.16 23.83
CA ASP A 531 -29.79 3.62 24.46
C ASP A 531 -28.54 2.98 23.81
N GLU A 532 -28.59 1.68 23.49
CA GLU A 532 -27.53 1.02 22.73
C GLU A 532 -27.40 1.60 21.32
N PHE A 533 -28.53 1.84 20.63
CA PHE A 533 -28.55 2.49 19.33
C PHE A 533 -27.88 3.87 19.37
N LYS A 534 -28.30 4.74 20.30
CA LYS A 534 -27.71 6.08 20.48
C LYS A 534 -26.23 6.02 20.83
N SER A 535 -25.82 5.07 21.66
CA SER A 535 -24.42 4.83 21.99
C SER A 535 -23.59 4.49 20.75
N ASN A 536 -24.09 3.59 19.89
CA ASN A 536 -23.42 3.24 18.63
C ASN A 536 -23.37 4.42 17.64
N VAL A 537 -24.45 5.21 17.54
CA VAL A 537 -24.48 6.43 16.72
C VAL A 537 -23.44 7.43 17.21
N ASN A 538 -23.40 7.71 18.51
CA ASN A 538 -22.43 8.63 19.12
C ASN A 538 -20.99 8.14 18.92
N ALA A 539 -20.73 6.84 19.11
CA ALA A 539 -19.41 6.27 18.85
C ALA A 539 -18.98 6.46 17.38
N LEU A 540 -19.89 6.27 16.42
CA LEU A 540 -19.59 6.49 15.01
C LEU A 540 -19.37 7.99 14.69
N ILE A 541 -20.13 8.89 15.32
CA ILE A 541 -19.92 10.33 15.22
C ILE A 541 -18.53 10.71 15.77
N ASP A 542 -18.14 10.21 16.94
CA ASP A 542 -16.84 10.48 17.54
C ASP A 542 -15.69 9.97 16.67
N MET A 543 -15.82 8.75 16.13
CA MET A 543 -14.85 8.20 15.17
C MET A 543 -14.69 9.06 13.92
N LYS A 544 -15.80 9.63 13.41
CA LYS A 544 -15.77 10.51 12.24
C LYS A 544 -15.17 11.87 12.56
N LEU A 545 -15.55 12.45 13.70
CA LEU A 545 -15.08 13.76 14.16
C LEU A 545 -13.63 13.75 14.65
N GLU A 546 -13.03 12.57 14.78
CA GLU A 546 -11.62 12.46 15.10
C GLU A 546 -10.78 13.26 14.07
N LYS A 547 -10.01 14.21 14.61
CA LYS A 547 -9.14 15.06 13.82
C LYS A 547 -8.03 14.24 13.16
N HIS A 548 -7.65 14.63 11.95
CA HIS A 548 -6.43 14.12 11.32
C HIS A 548 -5.23 14.48 12.20
N LYS A 549 -4.28 13.56 12.34
CA LYS A 549 -3.16 13.73 13.26
C LYS A 549 -2.00 14.46 12.59
N ASN A 550 -1.89 14.33 11.27
CA ASN A 550 -0.81 14.90 10.48
C ASN A 550 -1.28 15.20 9.04
N LEU A 551 -0.46 15.95 8.31
CA LEU A 551 -0.72 16.36 6.93
C LEU A 551 -0.97 15.17 6.00
N ARG A 552 -0.25 14.05 6.19
CA ARG A 552 -0.37 12.86 5.34
C ARG A 552 -1.75 12.21 5.47
N GLU A 553 -2.29 12.10 6.68
CA GLU A 553 -3.63 11.56 6.91
C GLU A 553 -4.73 12.41 6.28
N GLU A 554 -4.64 13.74 6.43
CA GLU A 554 -5.59 14.67 5.82
C GLU A 554 -5.49 14.63 4.29
N SER A 555 -4.26 14.69 3.78
CA SER A 555 -4.00 14.67 2.34
C SER A 555 -4.45 13.36 1.69
N ALA A 556 -4.23 12.22 2.34
CA ALA A 556 -4.71 10.92 1.85
C ALA A 556 -6.26 10.82 1.84
N PHE A 557 -6.93 11.46 2.80
CA PHE A 557 -8.40 11.53 2.81
C PHE A 557 -8.92 12.32 1.60
N PHE A 558 -8.40 13.52 1.37
CA PHE A 558 -8.83 14.35 0.25
C PHE A 558 -8.40 13.80 -1.10
N TRP A 559 -7.20 13.23 -1.19
CA TRP A 559 -6.74 12.55 -2.40
C TRP A 559 -7.71 11.43 -2.80
N ARG A 560 -8.27 10.68 -1.85
CA ARG A 560 -9.27 9.65 -2.18
C ARG A 560 -10.53 10.25 -2.82
N GLU A 561 -11.01 11.41 -2.36
CA GLU A 561 -12.18 12.05 -2.98
C GLU A 561 -11.89 12.53 -4.40
N ILE A 562 -10.66 12.96 -4.67
CA ILE A 562 -10.16 13.36 -5.99
C ILE A 562 -10.04 12.11 -6.88
N SER A 563 -9.26 11.12 -6.43
CA SER A 563 -9.00 9.90 -7.19
C SER A 563 -10.26 9.06 -7.41
N ASP A 564 -11.22 9.02 -6.49
CA ASP A 564 -12.48 8.31 -6.74
C ASP A 564 -13.43 9.13 -7.62
N GLY A 565 -13.18 10.42 -7.82
CA GLY A 565 -14.03 11.37 -8.55
C GLY A 565 -15.30 11.80 -7.80
N THR A 566 -15.44 11.42 -6.52
CA THR A 566 -16.63 11.77 -5.72
C THR A 566 -16.64 13.24 -5.32
N LEU A 567 -15.47 13.85 -5.11
CA LEU A 567 -15.27 15.27 -4.80
C LEU A 567 -16.08 15.79 -3.59
N LYS A 568 -16.46 14.91 -2.65
CA LYS A 568 -17.24 15.26 -1.45
C LYS A 568 -16.30 15.60 -0.29
N PHE A 569 -15.62 16.74 -0.38
CA PHE A 569 -14.63 17.13 0.65
C PHE A 569 -15.25 17.39 2.03
N ASP A 570 -16.53 17.77 2.08
CA ASP A 570 -17.33 17.97 3.29
C ASP A 570 -18.02 16.68 3.79
N ARG A 571 -17.61 15.51 3.27
CA ARG A 571 -18.20 14.21 3.60
C ARG A 571 -18.32 13.98 5.09
N ARG A 572 -17.32 14.38 5.87
CA ARG A 572 -17.36 14.19 7.33
C ARG A 572 -18.51 15.00 7.95
N GLU A 573 -18.68 16.26 7.58
CA GLU A 573 -19.78 17.09 8.09
C GLU A 573 -21.14 16.54 7.65
N CYS A 574 -21.29 16.21 6.37
CA CYS A 574 -22.54 15.71 5.79
C CYS A 574 -22.93 14.34 6.38
N GLU A 575 -21.99 13.41 6.54
CA GLU A 575 -22.26 12.11 7.16
C GLU A 575 -22.55 12.23 8.66
N VAL A 576 -21.89 13.14 9.39
CA VAL A 576 -22.24 13.41 10.80
C VAL A 576 -23.63 14.03 10.93
N ALA A 577 -24.01 14.94 10.03
CA ALA A 577 -25.36 15.51 10.01
C ALA A 577 -26.42 14.43 9.74
N ALA A 578 -26.16 13.54 8.78
CA ALA A 578 -27.03 12.40 8.49
C ALA A 578 -27.14 11.43 9.69
N LEU A 579 -26.02 11.15 10.38
CA LEU A 579 -26.03 10.31 11.59
C LEU A 579 -26.88 10.88 12.72
N LYS A 580 -26.85 12.20 12.93
CA LYS A 580 -27.66 12.85 13.98
C LYS A 580 -29.17 12.77 13.73
N GLN A 581 -29.58 12.61 12.48
CA GLN A 581 -30.99 12.49 12.10
C GLN A 581 -31.45 11.03 11.97
N LEU A 582 -30.51 10.08 12.01
CA LEU A 582 -30.78 8.66 11.79
C LEU A 582 -31.60 8.07 12.94
N THR A 583 -32.68 7.38 12.62
CA THR A 583 -33.49 6.66 13.60
C THR A 583 -33.10 5.18 13.69
N GLN A 584 -33.54 4.49 14.74
CA GLN A 584 -33.36 3.04 14.84
C GLN A 584 -34.13 2.31 13.73
N GLN A 585 -35.34 2.79 13.39
CA GLN A 585 -36.14 2.22 12.30
C GLN A 585 -35.41 2.33 10.96
N ASP A 586 -34.73 3.45 10.70
CA ASP A 586 -33.93 3.63 9.48
C ASP A 586 -32.82 2.59 9.30
N LEU A 587 -32.22 2.13 10.41
CA LEU A 587 -31.18 1.09 10.41
C LEU A 587 -31.79 -0.30 10.22
N ILE A 588 -32.95 -0.55 10.82
CA ILE A 588 -33.72 -1.80 10.66
C ILE A 588 -34.16 -1.93 9.20
N ASP A 589 -34.79 -0.90 8.62
CA ASP A 589 -35.24 -0.90 7.23
C ASP A 589 -34.07 -1.13 6.28
N PHE A 590 -32.91 -0.50 6.54
CA PHE A 590 -31.70 -0.74 5.76
C PHE A 590 -31.24 -2.20 5.82
N PHE A 591 -31.23 -2.79 7.01
CA PHE A 591 -30.87 -4.19 7.20
C PHE A 591 -31.84 -5.11 6.45
N ASP A 592 -33.15 -4.88 6.61
CA ASP A 592 -34.21 -5.67 6.00
C ASP A 592 -34.26 -5.56 4.48
N GLU A 593 -33.89 -4.42 3.92
CA GLU A 593 -33.84 -4.23 2.47
C GLU A 593 -32.57 -4.80 1.83
N HIS A 594 -31.41 -4.64 2.47
CA HIS A 594 -30.11 -4.83 1.81
C HIS A 594 -29.23 -5.96 2.35
N VAL A 595 -29.40 -6.38 3.60
CA VAL A 595 -28.42 -7.25 4.29
C VAL A 595 -29.04 -8.57 4.77
N LYS A 596 -30.26 -8.51 5.32
CA LYS A 596 -30.99 -9.65 5.87
C LYS A 596 -31.04 -10.82 4.89
N VAL A 597 -31.04 -12.04 5.42
CA VAL A 597 -31.18 -13.24 4.59
C VAL A 597 -32.53 -13.20 3.86
N GLY A 598 -32.49 -13.30 2.53
CA GLY A 598 -33.69 -13.18 1.68
C GLY A 598 -34.18 -11.75 1.45
N ALA A 599 -33.40 -10.74 1.82
CA ALA A 599 -33.78 -9.33 1.62
C ALA A 599 -33.95 -8.98 0.12
N PRO A 600 -34.97 -8.18 -0.24
CA PRO A 600 -35.36 -7.96 -1.63
C PRO A 600 -34.33 -7.20 -2.47
N ARG A 601 -33.42 -6.43 -1.85
CA ARG A 601 -32.35 -5.70 -2.54
C ARG A 601 -30.96 -6.24 -2.19
N LYS A 602 -30.85 -7.38 -1.51
CA LYS A 602 -29.57 -8.02 -1.24
C LYS A 602 -28.92 -8.42 -2.56
N ARG A 603 -27.62 -8.15 -2.68
CA ARG A 603 -26.80 -8.55 -3.82
C ARG A 603 -25.56 -9.21 -3.26
N THR A 604 -25.39 -10.50 -3.49
CA THR A 604 -24.34 -11.27 -2.83
C THR A 604 -23.36 -11.83 -3.84
N LEU A 605 -22.08 -11.75 -3.50
CA LEU A 605 -21.01 -12.48 -4.18
C LEU A 605 -20.22 -13.27 -3.11
N SER A 606 -20.25 -14.60 -3.19
CA SER A 606 -19.44 -15.48 -2.37
C SER A 606 -18.30 -16.06 -3.18
N VAL A 607 -17.06 -15.69 -2.83
CA VAL A 607 -15.85 -16.29 -3.39
C VAL A 607 -15.32 -17.33 -2.41
N ARG A 608 -15.21 -18.58 -2.87
CA ARG A 608 -14.93 -19.76 -2.06
C ARG A 608 -13.64 -20.42 -2.54
N VAL A 609 -12.55 -20.22 -1.79
CA VAL A 609 -11.22 -20.77 -2.10
C VAL A 609 -10.97 -22.03 -1.26
N TYR A 610 -10.83 -23.18 -1.91
CA TYR A 610 -10.66 -24.49 -1.29
C TYR A 610 -9.18 -24.88 -1.20
N GLY A 611 -8.61 -24.85 0.00
CA GLY A 611 -7.27 -25.39 0.25
C GLY A 611 -7.27 -26.88 0.54
N LYS A 612 -6.10 -27.41 0.89
CA LYS A 612 -5.79 -28.84 0.99
C LYS A 612 -6.77 -29.66 1.83
N LEU A 613 -7.17 -29.16 3.00
CA LEU A 613 -8.03 -29.91 3.91
C LEU A 613 -9.47 -30.07 3.40
N HIS A 614 -9.92 -29.21 2.49
CA HIS A 614 -11.29 -29.21 1.98
C HIS A 614 -11.37 -29.36 0.46
N SER A 615 -10.25 -29.67 -0.22
CA SER A 615 -10.21 -29.80 -1.69
C SER A 615 -11.16 -30.88 -2.22
N CYS A 616 -11.40 -31.95 -1.43
CA CYS A 616 -12.37 -32.98 -1.77
C CYS A 616 -13.83 -32.50 -1.79
N GLU A 617 -14.14 -31.38 -1.12
CA GLU A 617 -15.48 -30.78 -1.12
C GLU A 617 -15.73 -29.95 -2.38
N TYR A 618 -14.69 -29.47 -3.07
CA TYR A 618 -14.81 -28.59 -4.23
C TYR A 618 -15.63 -29.20 -5.39
N PRO A 619 -15.39 -30.45 -5.84
CA PRO A 619 -16.20 -31.05 -6.90
C PRO A 619 -17.68 -31.16 -6.53
N SER A 620 -17.97 -31.43 -5.25
CA SER A 620 -19.35 -31.51 -4.74
C SER A 620 -20.02 -30.15 -4.69
N ASP A 621 -19.32 -29.10 -4.23
CA ASP A 621 -19.87 -27.73 -4.22
C ASP A 621 -20.10 -27.22 -5.65
N LYS A 622 -19.17 -27.52 -6.57
CA LYS A 622 -19.26 -27.14 -7.98
C LYS A 622 -20.41 -27.83 -8.74
N SER A 623 -20.76 -29.05 -8.35
CA SER A 623 -21.85 -29.83 -8.99
C SER A 623 -23.19 -29.71 -8.28
N GLN A 624 -23.26 -28.95 -7.18
CA GLN A 624 -24.46 -28.84 -6.37
C GLN A 624 -25.58 -28.15 -7.15
N GLN A 625 -26.79 -28.73 -7.10
CA GLN A 625 -27.97 -28.08 -7.65
C GLN A 625 -28.32 -26.85 -6.80
N LEU A 626 -28.14 -25.67 -7.39
CA LEU A 626 -28.36 -24.40 -6.73
C LEU A 626 -29.85 -24.05 -6.63
N PRO A 627 -30.26 -23.33 -5.57
CA PRO A 627 -31.60 -22.79 -5.49
C PRO A 627 -31.85 -21.75 -6.61
N PRO A 628 -33.12 -21.44 -6.95
CA PRO A 628 -33.45 -20.53 -8.06
C PRO A 628 -32.86 -19.11 -7.96
N TYR A 629 -32.50 -18.69 -6.74
CA TYR A 629 -31.92 -17.39 -6.43
C TYR A 629 -30.39 -17.41 -6.29
N ALA A 630 -29.72 -18.49 -6.70
CA ALA A 630 -28.27 -18.59 -6.70
C ALA A 630 -27.73 -18.97 -8.09
N VAL A 631 -26.60 -18.36 -8.46
CA VAL A 631 -25.95 -18.55 -9.75
C VAL A 631 -24.49 -18.87 -9.52
N GLN A 632 -24.03 -20.00 -10.07
CA GLN A 632 -22.62 -20.35 -10.08
C GLN A 632 -21.91 -19.64 -11.24
N ILE A 633 -20.79 -19.00 -10.93
CA ILE A 633 -19.91 -18.40 -11.92
C ILE A 633 -18.89 -19.44 -12.34
N GLU A 634 -18.95 -19.88 -13.60
CA GLU A 634 -17.97 -20.82 -14.18
C GLU A 634 -16.77 -20.11 -14.81
N ASP A 635 -17.03 -18.95 -15.44
CA ASP A 635 -16.02 -18.13 -16.11
C ASP A 635 -16.18 -16.66 -15.71
N ILE A 636 -15.11 -16.09 -15.17
CA ILE A 636 -15.07 -14.72 -14.64
C ILE A 636 -15.45 -13.71 -15.73
N PHE A 637 -14.91 -13.86 -16.93
CA PHE A 637 -15.05 -12.85 -17.98
C PHE A 637 -16.39 -12.93 -18.69
N SER A 638 -16.94 -14.12 -18.90
CA SER A 638 -18.30 -14.30 -19.39
C SER A 638 -19.32 -13.77 -18.37
N PHE A 639 -19.08 -13.98 -17.07
CA PHE A 639 -19.87 -13.32 -16.03
C PHE A 639 -19.79 -11.80 -16.16
N ARG A 640 -18.60 -11.18 -16.15
CA ARG A 640 -18.44 -9.72 -16.29
C ARG A 640 -19.18 -9.16 -17.49
N ARG A 641 -19.02 -9.78 -18.67
CA ARG A 641 -19.71 -9.36 -19.92
C ARG A 641 -21.23 -9.44 -19.87
N SER A 642 -21.78 -10.33 -19.02
CA SER A 642 -23.23 -10.52 -18.87
C SER A 642 -23.90 -9.53 -17.91
N GLN A 643 -23.13 -8.81 -17.10
CA GLN A 643 -23.67 -7.98 -16.02
C GLN A 643 -23.68 -6.49 -16.40
N PRO A 644 -24.64 -5.70 -15.87
CA PRO A 644 -24.62 -4.25 -16.01
C PRO A 644 -23.49 -3.63 -15.16
N LEU A 645 -23.05 -2.42 -15.52
CA LEU A 645 -22.04 -1.66 -14.79
C LEU A 645 -22.68 -0.46 -14.06
N TYR A 646 -22.12 -0.08 -12.90
CA TYR A 646 -22.40 1.23 -12.32
C TYR A 646 -21.76 2.35 -13.14
N GLY A 647 -22.38 3.53 -13.13
CA GLY A 647 -21.78 4.74 -13.70
C GLY A 647 -20.55 5.17 -12.91
N SER A 648 -19.52 5.62 -13.61
CA SER A 648 -18.28 6.11 -12.99
C SER A 648 -18.46 7.49 -12.36
N PHE A 649 -17.69 7.77 -11.32
CA PHE A 649 -17.49 9.11 -10.78
C PHE A 649 -16.28 9.82 -11.44
N LYS A 650 -15.32 9.07 -12.00
CA LYS A 650 -14.22 9.59 -12.80
C LYS A 650 -14.69 9.98 -14.22
N GLY A 651 -14.01 10.97 -14.82
CA GLY A 651 -14.15 11.32 -16.23
C GLY A 651 -15.41 12.13 -16.61
N GLY A 652 -16.24 12.54 -15.66
CA GLY A 652 -17.48 13.29 -15.92
C GLY A 652 -17.35 14.81 -15.77
N TYR A 653 -17.76 15.57 -16.80
CA TYR A 653 -17.89 17.04 -16.79
C TYR A 653 -19.04 17.59 -15.91
N GLY A 654 -19.80 16.74 -15.20
CA GLY A 654 -21.19 17.05 -14.81
C GLY A 654 -21.49 17.41 -13.36
N HIS A 655 -20.55 17.33 -12.41
CA HIS A 655 -20.86 17.59 -10.99
C HIS A 655 -20.19 18.82 -10.38
N MET A 656 -19.36 19.54 -11.14
CA MET A 656 -18.96 20.91 -10.77
C MET A 656 -19.99 21.90 -11.30
N LYS A 657 -21.15 21.99 -10.65
CA LYS A 657 -21.73 23.32 -10.44
C LYS A 657 -20.93 23.89 -9.27
N LEU A 658 -19.90 24.67 -9.60
CA LEU A 658 -19.30 25.62 -8.67
C LEU A 658 -20.37 26.58 -8.14
#